data_AF-A0A817TEH2-F1
#
_entry.id   AF-A0A817TEH2-F1
#
_cell.length_a   1.000
_cell.length_b   1.000
_cell.length_c   1.000
_cell.angle_alpha   90.00
_cell.angle_beta   90.00
_cell.angle_gamma   90.00
#
_symmetry.space_group_name_H-M   'P 1'
#
loop_
_entity.id
_entity.type
_entity.pdbx_description
1 polymer ?
#
loop_
_entity_poly.entity_id
_entity_poly.type
_entity_poly.pdbx_seq_one_letter_code
_entity_poly.pdbx_strand_id
1 'polypeptide(L)'
;MENISTTDSFSEEGTRMEFILALKEIIKQEDKLFRQPFNSVCRILRFNYLFHQLDKETIQTLLRKRFTLMCIEKQCSKTKFGPEHLCVAKQDLYDILFDTLCGIPLQNSLRAIEISNSKLKKFLGESYDTSMKSVDQIADNMGVDHLTILPKETVSFILYILTTVIMHDRPMKLYADFALKHQPLRDNMQIEWYKFEKMANENVFGHYHALPMSSFPGYAINLGRFSCPSKLFFNAEPLWTKDIENKRINITTVMNQIKQSLDRKLHDHYGNAVPNSSSAHCLLHSTVAEILEDKYPHDESINDYMILDCMIHIGRTAGRKGNIYGDHIFPCVILTIEHYLIFRRTTKNMAKLDDERLSRSYQYKTKAELIASGMEYDEDKNEILFEPSKLKTPHVIQFDTSNIDFNVIRKRVQQLYINSKQGSNSTKSQTCLNIEISDFIEFGYNMDVKDLLSAWTQEQENIASSTITDVDQIAQPLKYIAGLDISFVKTNDKAVASMVIFDYETLEIVAKISVNCNMKIPYKAGYLAFREAPVFMKMLDIQQEHCPHLTPQVILMDGNGVWHPRRAGIASHFGVLSGIPCFGVSKNVLHCDGVTREHLEELLTEKAPGEDQYIEVTGDSGSVLGLAYNVTGFVKNAVYISAGHKITLKTACDIFKSVTQYRNCEPIRQADLLSREMVAKIA
;
A
#
# COMPACT_ATOMS: atom_id res chain seq x y z
N MET A 1 39.90 -21.77 26.06
CA MET A 1 38.89 -21.70 27.13
C MET A 1 39.50 -21.54 28.52
N GLU A 2 40.78 -21.86 28.74
CA GLU A 2 41.29 -21.96 30.12
C GLU A 2 41.77 -20.64 30.74
N ASN A 3 42.28 -19.65 30.00
CA ASN A 3 42.61 -18.33 30.57
C ASN A 3 42.54 -17.20 29.52
N ILE A 4 41.97 -16.06 29.90
CA ILE A 4 42.05 -14.79 29.17
C ILE A 4 42.64 -13.71 30.08
N SER A 5 43.36 -12.76 29.49
CA SER A 5 43.88 -11.58 30.19
C SER A 5 42.79 -10.50 30.24
N THR A 6 42.37 -10.10 31.43
CA THR A 6 41.47 -8.95 31.63
C THR A 6 42.23 -7.79 32.23
N THR A 7 42.03 -6.60 31.70
CA THR A 7 42.61 -5.37 32.23
C THR A 7 41.50 -4.48 32.78
N ASP A 8 41.68 -3.98 34.00
CA ASP A 8 40.70 -3.07 34.62
C ASP A 8 40.79 -1.64 34.07
N SER A 9 41.93 -1.31 33.45
CA SER A 9 42.20 -0.05 32.73
C SER A 9 43.04 -0.33 31.48
N PHE A 10 42.98 0.53 30.45
CA PHE A 10 43.75 0.39 29.21
C PHE A 10 45.30 0.45 29.40
N SER A 11 45.79 0.51 30.64
CA SER A 11 47.19 0.79 31.01
C SER A 11 47.85 -0.22 31.97
N GLU A 12 47.19 -1.29 32.42
CA GLU A 12 47.77 -2.26 33.37
C GLU A 12 47.90 -3.68 32.79
N GLU A 13 48.92 -4.43 33.27
CA GLU A 13 49.13 -5.86 32.96
C GLU A 13 47.93 -6.69 33.44
N GLY A 14 47.27 -7.38 32.50
CA GLY A 14 46.01 -8.05 32.77
C GLY A 14 46.14 -9.30 33.65
N THR A 15 45.17 -9.49 34.54
CA THR A 15 45.05 -10.70 35.36
C THR A 15 44.61 -11.88 34.48
N ARG A 16 45.27 -13.04 34.60
CA ARG A 16 44.79 -14.27 33.95
C ARG A 16 43.58 -14.81 34.71
N MET A 17 42.44 -14.93 34.03
CA MET A 17 41.23 -15.51 34.59
C MET A 17 40.53 -16.43 33.59
N GLU A 18 39.74 -17.38 34.08
CA GLU A 18 38.94 -18.24 33.22
C GLU A 18 37.93 -17.44 32.41
N PHE A 19 37.70 -17.87 31.16
CA PHE A 19 36.82 -17.16 30.22
C PHE A 19 35.38 -16.99 30.77
N ILE A 20 34.86 -18.01 31.46
CA ILE A 20 33.50 -17.97 32.06
C ILE A 20 33.44 -16.93 33.18
N LEU A 21 34.48 -16.82 34.01
CA LEU A 21 34.55 -15.82 35.08
C LEU A 21 34.63 -14.41 34.49
N ALA A 22 35.38 -14.22 33.41
CA ALA A 22 35.46 -12.92 32.73
C ALA A 22 34.12 -12.47 32.14
N LEU A 23 33.34 -13.40 31.56
CA LEU A 23 31.99 -13.10 31.06
C LEU A 23 31.06 -12.63 32.18
N LYS A 24 31.12 -13.23 33.37
CA LYS A 24 30.35 -12.80 34.55
C LYS A 24 30.74 -11.39 35.01
N GLU A 25 32.03 -11.09 35.10
CA GLU A 25 32.51 -9.79 35.57
C GLU A 25 32.14 -8.63 34.63
N ILE A 26 32.16 -8.86 33.32
CA ILE A 26 31.75 -7.86 32.31
C ILE A 26 30.28 -7.42 32.49
N ILE A 27 29.40 -8.31 32.93
CA ILE A 27 27.96 -7.99 33.13
C ILE A 27 27.72 -7.26 34.45
N LYS A 28 28.48 -7.56 35.51
CA LYS A 28 28.39 -6.84 36.79
C LYS A 28 28.65 -5.34 36.64
N GLN A 29 29.33 -4.96 35.56
CA GLN A 29 29.65 -3.58 35.20
C GLN A 29 28.93 -3.22 33.90
N GLU A 30 27.60 -3.07 33.98
CA GLU A 30 26.73 -2.74 32.84
C GLU A 30 27.22 -1.50 32.06
N ASP A 31 27.85 -0.54 32.74
CA ASP A 31 28.45 0.63 32.13
C ASP A 31 29.65 0.28 31.22
N LYS A 32 30.51 -0.67 31.60
CA LYS A 32 31.62 -1.15 30.78
C LYS A 32 31.11 -1.93 29.57
N LEU A 33 30.03 -2.71 29.74
CA LEU A 33 29.37 -3.42 28.64
C LEU A 33 28.84 -2.42 27.60
N PHE A 34 28.17 -1.35 28.03
CA PHE A 34 27.57 -0.37 27.11
C PHE A 34 28.56 0.58 26.44
N ARG A 35 29.80 0.70 26.95
CA ARG A 35 30.90 1.38 26.24
C ARG A 35 31.41 0.61 25.03
N GLN A 36 31.07 -0.67 24.90
CA GLN A 36 31.52 -1.49 23.77
C GLN A 36 30.66 -1.22 22.52
N PRO A 37 31.23 -1.45 21.31
CA PRO A 37 30.45 -1.45 20.07
C PRO A 37 29.29 -2.45 20.13
N PHE A 38 28.16 -2.13 19.48
CA PHE A 38 26.94 -2.95 19.48
C PHE A 38 27.22 -4.44 19.17
N ASN A 39 27.99 -4.72 18.11
CA ASN A 39 28.35 -6.09 17.71
C ASN A 39 29.18 -6.84 18.76
N SER A 40 30.05 -6.13 19.48
CA SER A 40 30.83 -6.73 20.57
C SER A 40 29.92 -7.14 21.72
N VAL A 41 28.93 -6.31 22.06
CA VAL A 41 27.91 -6.64 23.07
C VAL A 41 27.08 -7.85 22.63
N CYS A 42 26.62 -7.91 21.37
CA CYS A 42 25.89 -9.07 20.86
C CYS A 42 26.72 -10.36 21.00
N ARG A 43 28.02 -10.33 20.68
CA ARG A 43 28.92 -11.49 20.86
C ARG A 43 29.07 -11.89 22.32
N ILE A 44 29.27 -10.93 23.22
CA ILE A 44 29.41 -11.18 24.67
C ILE A 44 28.14 -11.82 25.21
N LEU A 45 26.96 -11.28 24.87
CA LEU A 45 25.68 -11.83 25.31
C LEU A 45 25.40 -13.21 24.71
N ARG A 46 25.83 -13.45 23.46
CA ARG A 46 25.72 -14.76 22.80
C ARG A 46 26.52 -15.81 23.56
N PHE A 47 27.75 -15.49 23.97
CA PHE A 47 28.56 -16.39 24.79
C PHE A 47 27.93 -16.62 26.16
N ASN A 48 27.40 -15.57 26.81
CA ASN A 48 26.69 -15.74 28.09
C ASN A 48 25.48 -16.68 27.98
N TYR A 49 24.75 -16.63 26.87
CA TYR A 49 23.68 -17.60 26.60
C TYR A 49 24.21 -19.03 26.44
N LEU A 50 25.22 -19.22 25.58
CA LEU A 50 25.79 -20.54 25.28
C LEU A 50 26.43 -21.21 26.50
N PHE A 51 26.96 -20.43 27.43
CA PHE A 51 27.52 -20.92 28.69
C PHE A 51 26.54 -20.85 29.86
N HIS A 52 25.24 -20.65 29.60
CA HIS A 52 24.17 -20.63 30.59
C HIS A 52 24.40 -19.66 31.78
N GLN A 53 25.00 -18.50 31.50
CA GLN A 53 25.32 -17.48 32.50
C GLN A 53 24.18 -16.49 32.74
N LEU A 54 23.35 -16.25 31.73
CA LEU A 54 22.18 -15.37 31.78
C LEU A 54 20.96 -16.06 31.19
N ASP A 55 19.79 -15.71 31.73
CA ASP A 55 18.51 -16.08 31.15
C ASP A 55 18.18 -15.25 29.89
N LYS A 56 17.16 -15.70 29.15
CA LYS A 56 16.75 -15.10 27.88
C LYS A 56 16.26 -13.65 28.03
N GLU A 57 15.54 -13.34 29.11
CA GLU A 57 14.92 -12.05 29.34
C GLU A 57 15.97 -10.98 29.66
N THR A 58 16.98 -11.33 30.48
CA THR A 58 18.11 -10.46 30.78
C THR A 58 18.90 -10.12 29.51
N ILE A 59 19.15 -11.10 28.64
CA ILE A 59 19.85 -10.87 27.36
C ILE A 59 19.07 -9.95 26.45
N GLN A 60 17.76 -10.18 26.29
CA GLN A 60 16.88 -9.32 25.48
C GLN A 60 16.90 -7.88 25.99
N THR A 61 16.83 -7.69 27.31
CA THR A 61 16.85 -6.38 27.95
C THR A 61 18.17 -5.65 27.67
N LEU A 62 19.32 -6.31 27.87
CA LEU A 62 20.63 -5.71 27.62
C LEU A 62 20.85 -5.37 26.14
N LEU A 63 20.35 -6.21 25.21
CA LEU A 63 20.39 -5.93 23.77
C LEU A 63 19.56 -4.70 23.40
N ARG A 64 18.32 -4.62 23.91
CA ARG A 64 17.42 -3.47 23.70
C ARG A 64 18.06 -2.18 24.21
N LYS A 65 18.62 -2.19 25.41
CA LYS A 65 19.34 -1.06 26.00
C LYS A 65 20.51 -0.61 25.13
N ARG A 66 21.34 -1.55 24.66
CA ARG A 66 22.49 -1.22 23.80
C ARG A 66 22.07 -0.73 22.41
N PHE A 67 20.98 -1.26 21.86
CA PHE A 67 20.40 -0.79 20.60
C PHE A 67 19.93 0.66 20.72
N THR A 68 19.22 1.01 21.80
CA THR A 68 18.83 2.40 22.12
C THR A 68 20.06 3.31 22.13
N LEU A 69 21.13 2.89 22.80
CA LEU A 69 22.36 3.66 22.84
C LEU A 69 22.98 3.85 21.45
N MET A 70 22.96 2.83 20.59
CA MET A 70 23.46 2.94 19.21
C MET A 70 22.67 3.99 18.41
N CYS A 71 21.34 4.01 18.54
CA CYS A 71 20.49 5.00 17.91
C CYS A 71 20.80 6.42 18.43
N ILE A 72 21.03 6.57 19.74
CA ILE A 72 21.45 7.83 20.36
C ILE A 72 22.82 8.28 19.82
N GLU A 73 23.82 7.40 19.79
CA GLU A 73 25.16 7.67 19.26
C GLU A 73 25.07 8.18 17.82
N LYS A 74 24.20 7.54 17.02
CA LYS A 74 23.97 7.93 15.63
C LYS A 74 23.29 9.29 15.50
N GLN A 75 22.27 9.55 16.33
CA GLN A 75 21.59 10.84 16.35
C GLN A 75 22.53 11.96 16.75
N CYS A 76 23.29 11.80 17.85
CA CYS A 76 24.30 12.77 18.27
C CYS A 76 25.33 13.03 17.17
N SER A 77 25.77 11.99 16.44
CA SER A 77 26.70 12.17 15.32
C SER A 77 26.13 13.06 14.21
N LYS A 78 24.83 12.97 13.90
CA LYS A 78 24.17 13.78 12.88
C LYS A 78 23.92 15.22 13.33
N THR A 79 23.71 15.46 14.62
CA THR A 79 23.32 16.77 15.18
C THR A 79 24.50 17.65 15.60
N LYS A 80 25.74 17.14 15.56
CA LYS A 80 26.99 17.87 15.88
C LYS A 80 27.23 19.15 15.08
N PHE A 81 26.56 19.29 13.94
CA PHE A 81 26.82 20.34 12.95
C PHE A 81 25.93 21.59 13.09
N GLY A 82 25.11 21.66 14.13
CA GLY A 82 24.30 22.85 14.46
C GLY A 82 22.80 22.69 14.19
N PRO A 83 22.01 23.77 14.41
CA PRO A 83 20.55 23.74 14.45
C PRO A 83 19.89 23.25 13.14
N GLU A 84 20.47 23.58 11.99
CA GLU A 84 19.93 23.16 10.68
C GLU A 84 20.03 21.65 10.49
N HIS A 85 21.15 21.04 10.87
CA HIS A 85 21.33 19.58 10.79
C HIS A 85 20.52 18.85 11.84
N LEU A 86 20.26 19.49 12.99
CA LEU A 86 19.28 18.99 13.96
C LEU A 86 17.86 18.96 13.38
N CYS A 87 17.44 19.98 12.64
CA CYS A 87 16.14 20.00 11.96
C CYS A 87 16.03 18.87 10.93
N VAL A 88 17.06 18.66 10.11
CA VAL A 88 17.11 17.57 9.14
C VAL A 88 17.08 16.21 9.82
N ALA A 89 17.90 16.02 10.87
CA ALA A 89 17.93 14.77 11.62
C ALA A 89 16.59 14.47 12.32
N LYS A 90 15.87 15.50 12.79
CA LYS A 90 14.51 15.34 13.33
C LYS A 90 13.52 14.92 12.24
N GLN A 91 13.56 15.57 11.09
CA GLN A 91 12.69 15.22 9.97
C GLN A 91 12.93 13.77 9.52
N ASP A 92 14.19 13.35 9.37
CA ASP A 92 14.56 11.95 9.09
C ASP A 92 13.93 10.99 10.10
N LEU A 93 14.05 11.30 11.40
CA LEU A 93 13.48 10.46 12.47
C LEU A 93 11.95 10.45 12.45
N TYR A 94 11.30 11.58 12.16
CA TYR A 94 9.85 11.67 12.01
C TYR A 94 9.36 10.80 10.84
N ASP A 95 10.03 10.88 9.70
CA ASP A 95 9.68 10.08 8.53
C ASP A 95 9.86 8.58 8.80
N ILE A 96 10.94 8.18 9.49
CA ILE A 96 11.16 6.78 9.88
C ILE A 96 10.08 6.35 10.89
N LEU A 97 9.77 7.18 11.88
CA LEU A 97 8.74 6.91 12.88
C LEU A 97 7.36 6.74 12.23
N PHE A 98 7.00 7.63 11.31
CA PHE A 98 5.75 7.56 10.56
C PHE A 98 5.67 6.31 9.69
N ASP A 99 6.75 5.95 9.00
CA ASP A 99 6.83 4.70 8.24
C ASP A 99 6.70 3.47 9.16
N THR A 100 7.27 3.53 10.38
CA THR A 100 7.29 2.42 11.34
C THR A 100 5.97 2.28 12.12
N LEU A 101 5.20 3.37 12.30
CA LEU A 101 3.95 3.41 13.07
C LEU A 101 2.69 3.49 12.22
N CYS A 102 2.69 4.35 11.20
CA CYS A 102 1.49 4.78 10.50
C CYS A 102 1.40 4.22 9.08
N GLY A 103 2.51 3.69 8.54
CA GLY A 103 2.56 3.02 7.25
C GLY A 103 2.04 3.86 6.09
N ILE A 104 2.91 4.60 5.40
CA ILE A 104 2.53 5.07 4.05
C ILE A 104 2.37 3.82 3.17
N PRO A 105 1.21 3.62 2.52
CA PRO A 105 1.04 2.58 1.53
C PRO A 105 1.84 2.98 0.29
N LEU A 106 2.96 2.31 0.09
CA LEU A 106 3.74 2.34 -1.14
C LEU A 106 4.06 0.89 -1.47
N GLN A 107 3.22 0.34 -2.37
CA GLN A 107 3.09 -1.07 -2.73
C GLN A 107 2.30 -1.92 -1.73
N ASN A 108 1.35 -2.68 -2.29
CA ASN A 108 0.50 -3.68 -1.64
C ASN A 108 1.32 -4.73 -0.88
N SER A 109 1.84 -4.36 0.27
CA SER A 109 2.45 -5.27 1.22
C SER A 109 1.81 -5.03 2.58
N LEU A 110 0.95 -5.96 2.99
CA LEU A 110 0.74 -6.24 4.41
C LEU A 110 2.03 -6.92 4.93
N ARG A 111 3.17 -6.23 4.85
CA ARG A 111 4.39 -6.67 5.52
C ARG A 111 4.31 -6.17 6.96
N ALA A 112 4.51 -7.09 7.89
CA ALA A 112 5.00 -6.71 9.20
C ALA A 112 6.21 -5.80 8.98
N ILE A 113 6.24 -4.64 9.64
CA ILE A 113 7.38 -3.75 9.60
C ILE A 113 8.52 -4.46 10.32
N GLU A 114 9.34 -5.16 9.55
CA GLU A 114 10.65 -5.59 9.99
C GLU A 114 11.49 -4.34 10.27
N ILE A 115 12.47 -4.47 11.16
CA ILE A 115 13.49 -3.44 11.41
C ILE A 115 14.28 -3.10 10.12
N SER A 116 14.07 -3.85 9.03
CA SER A 116 14.65 -3.72 7.69
C SER A 116 14.17 -2.54 6.84
N ASN A 117 13.46 -1.55 7.42
CA ASN A 117 13.12 -0.30 6.71
C ASN A 117 14.37 0.35 6.11
N SER A 118 14.38 0.58 4.79
CA SER A 118 15.48 1.20 4.04
C SER A 118 15.92 2.56 4.61
N LYS A 119 14.99 3.35 5.18
CA LYS A 119 15.31 4.62 5.84
C LYS A 119 15.97 4.41 7.21
N LEU A 120 15.56 3.39 7.97
CA LEU A 120 16.23 3.01 9.22
C LEU A 120 17.65 2.48 8.94
N LYS A 121 17.81 1.67 7.89
CA LYS A 121 19.11 1.24 7.38
C LYS A 121 19.99 2.43 6.96
N LYS A 122 19.45 3.42 6.26
CA LYS A 122 20.15 4.67 5.93
C LYS A 122 20.50 5.50 7.17
N PHE A 123 19.60 5.54 8.16
CA PHE A 123 19.84 6.23 9.43
C PHE A 123 21.00 5.62 10.20
N LEU A 124 21.02 4.29 10.35
CA LEU A 124 22.08 3.55 11.05
C LEU A 124 23.38 3.47 10.22
N GLY A 125 23.28 3.46 8.89
CA GLY A 125 24.40 3.46 7.96
C GLY A 125 25.02 2.07 7.77
N GLU A 126 26.30 2.03 7.42
CA GLU A 126 27.03 0.79 7.06
C GLU A 126 27.05 -0.28 8.16
N SER A 127 26.91 0.12 9.43
CA SER A 127 26.86 -0.80 10.56
C SER A 127 25.55 -1.59 10.65
N TYR A 128 24.50 -1.19 9.92
CA TYR A 128 23.16 -1.78 10.02
C TYR A 128 23.15 -3.29 9.73
N ASP A 129 23.60 -3.70 8.54
CA ASP A 129 23.53 -5.11 8.10
C ASP A 129 24.35 -6.02 9.03
N THR A 130 25.49 -5.54 9.50
CA THR A 130 26.35 -6.30 10.42
C THR A 130 25.72 -6.39 11.82
N SER A 131 25.02 -5.35 12.25
CA SER A 131 24.33 -5.31 13.54
C SER A 131 23.13 -6.23 13.56
N MET A 132 22.28 -6.19 12.52
CA MET A 132 21.11 -7.06 12.42
C MET A 132 21.52 -8.53 12.32
N LYS A 133 22.52 -8.87 11.50
CA LYS A 133 23.09 -10.24 11.47
C LYS A 133 23.57 -10.72 12.84
N SER A 134 24.09 -9.83 13.68
CA SER A 134 24.53 -10.18 15.03
C SER A 134 23.36 -10.41 16.00
N VAL A 135 22.23 -9.72 15.78
CA VAL A 135 20.96 -9.94 16.50
C VAL A 135 20.33 -11.26 16.05
N ASP A 136 20.31 -11.54 14.74
CA ASP A 136 19.76 -12.79 14.20
C ASP A 136 20.50 -14.01 14.78
N GLN A 137 21.83 -13.98 14.78
CA GLN A 137 22.65 -15.07 15.35
C GLN A 137 22.38 -15.37 16.83
N ILE A 138 22.07 -14.34 17.64
CA ILE A 138 21.75 -14.57 19.05
C ILE A 138 20.29 -15.01 19.22
N ALA A 139 19.38 -14.51 18.38
CA ALA A 139 17.99 -14.94 18.32
C ALA A 139 17.87 -16.43 17.94
N ASP A 140 18.60 -16.86 16.90
CA ASP A 140 18.70 -18.24 16.46
C ASP A 140 19.16 -19.17 17.59
N ASN A 141 20.25 -18.80 18.28
CA ASN A 141 20.75 -19.58 19.42
C ASN A 141 19.71 -19.67 20.55
N MET A 142 18.95 -18.59 20.77
CA MET A 142 17.91 -18.54 21.79
C MET A 142 16.61 -19.26 21.37
N GLY A 143 16.48 -19.66 20.10
CA GLY A 143 15.25 -20.22 19.54
C GLY A 143 14.07 -19.24 19.57
N VAL A 144 14.35 -17.94 19.36
CA VAL A 144 13.35 -16.88 19.31
C VAL A 144 13.54 -16.06 18.04
N ASP A 145 12.49 -15.40 17.57
CA ASP A 145 12.61 -14.48 16.43
C ASP A 145 13.39 -13.22 16.85
N HIS A 146 14.21 -12.66 15.96
CA HIS A 146 14.92 -11.40 16.17
C HIS A 146 13.97 -10.23 16.49
N LEU A 147 12.73 -10.26 15.98
CA LEU A 147 11.66 -9.32 16.35
C LEU A 147 11.21 -9.46 17.81
N THR A 148 11.46 -10.61 18.44
CA THR A 148 11.27 -10.79 19.89
C THR A 148 12.33 -10.01 20.67
N ILE A 149 13.55 -9.92 20.14
CA ILE A 149 14.64 -9.17 20.76
C ILE A 149 14.45 -7.68 20.55
N LEU A 150 14.16 -7.25 19.32
CA LEU A 150 13.89 -5.87 18.97
C LEU A 150 12.50 -5.78 18.30
N PRO A 151 11.43 -5.58 19.09
CA PRO A 151 10.10 -5.36 18.54
C PRO A 151 10.00 -4.02 17.81
N LYS A 152 9.18 -3.94 16.76
CA LYS A 152 8.93 -2.69 16.02
C LYS A 152 8.42 -1.57 16.93
N GLU A 153 7.62 -1.92 17.94
CA GLU A 153 7.07 -1.02 18.94
C GLU A 153 8.18 -0.36 19.76
N THR A 154 9.18 -1.17 20.11
CA THR A 154 10.36 -0.71 20.85
C THR A 154 11.19 0.25 20.01
N VAL A 155 11.41 -0.09 18.73
CA VAL A 155 12.14 0.78 17.80
C VAL A 155 11.41 2.10 17.59
N SER A 156 10.10 2.07 17.35
CA SER A 156 9.26 3.27 17.21
C SER A 156 9.28 4.16 18.44
N PHE A 157 9.19 3.58 19.64
CA PHE A 157 9.29 4.36 20.87
C PHE A 157 10.65 5.05 21.02
N ILE A 158 11.74 4.35 20.67
CA ILE A 158 13.09 4.94 20.68
C ILE A 158 13.15 6.14 19.73
N LEU A 159 12.67 5.97 18.50
CA LEU A 159 12.68 7.01 17.48
C LEU A 159 11.83 8.21 17.89
N TYR A 160 10.61 8.00 18.42
CA TYR A 160 9.75 9.06 18.94
C TYR A 160 10.47 9.93 19.95
N ILE A 161 11.09 9.34 20.97
CA ILE A 161 11.76 10.15 21.99
C ILE A 161 12.96 10.88 21.40
N LEU A 162 13.72 10.25 20.47
CA LEU A 162 14.83 10.92 19.78
C LEU A 162 14.38 12.17 18.99
N THR A 163 13.14 12.23 18.49
CA THR A 163 12.61 13.45 17.84
C THR A 163 12.43 14.61 18.82
N THR A 164 12.19 14.32 20.10
CA THR A 164 11.97 15.33 21.14
C THR A 164 13.27 15.97 21.64
N VAL A 165 14.44 15.44 21.25
CA VAL A 165 15.75 15.92 21.72
C VAL A 165 16.08 17.27 21.09
N ILE A 166 16.39 18.28 21.90
CA ILE A 166 16.54 19.68 21.45
C ILE A 166 18.01 20.12 21.35
N MET A 167 18.94 19.45 22.05
CA MET A 167 20.35 19.86 22.14
C MET A 167 21.29 18.67 21.91
N HIS A 168 22.49 18.93 21.39
CA HIS A 168 23.54 17.92 21.30
C HIS A 168 24.08 17.59 22.71
N ASP A 169 23.64 16.48 23.28
CA ASP A 169 24.17 15.92 24.52
C ASP A 169 25.07 14.71 24.25
N ARG A 170 25.93 14.36 25.23
CA ARG A 170 26.72 13.12 25.17
C ARG A 170 25.77 11.90 25.18
N PRO A 171 26.05 10.83 24.41
CA PRO A 171 25.16 9.67 24.30
C PRO A 171 24.72 9.08 25.64
N MET A 172 25.66 8.92 26.57
CA MET A 172 25.39 8.40 27.91
C MET A 172 24.49 9.30 28.76
N LYS A 173 24.66 10.62 28.65
CA LYS A 173 23.80 11.56 29.36
C LYS A 173 22.38 11.50 28.81
N LEU A 174 22.26 11.48 27.47
CA LEU A 174 20.96 11.37 26.82
C LEU A 174 20.28 10.04 27.19
N TYR A 175 21.02 8.92 27.20
CA TYR A 175 20.50 7.63 27.62
C TYR A 175 20.08 7.59 29.10
N ALA A 176 20.86 8.21 29.99
CA ALA A 176 20.50 8.33 31.41
C ALA A 176 19.22 9.15 31.58
N ASP A 177 19.11 10.29 30.90
CA ASP A 177 17.89 11.10 30.89
C ASP A 177 16.70 10.33 30.30
N PHE A 178 16.95 9.53 29.26
CA PHE A 178 15.98 8.66 28.61
C PHE A 178 15.42 7.61 29.58
N ALA A 179 16.30 6.91 30.29
CA ALA A 179 15.93 5.96 31.33
C ALA A 179 15.21 6.68 32.48
N LEU A 180 15.67 7.85 32.92
CA LEU A 180 15.06 8.56 34.04
C LEU A 180 13.67 9.13 33.73
N LYS A 181 13.38 9.52 32.48
CA LYS A 181 12.10 10.16 32.12
C LYS A 181 11.02 9.16 31.73
N HIS A 182 11.39 8.01 31.18
CA HIS A 182 10.45 7.09 30.57
C HIS A 182 10.37 5.79 31.35
N GLN A 183 9.30 5.66 32.16
CA GLN A 183 9.04 4.48 32.98
C GLN A 183 9.17 3.14 32.24
N PRO A 184 8.63 2.97 31.01
CA PRO A 184 8.78 1.73 30.26
C PRO A 184 10.24 1.27 30.10
N LEU A 185 11.20 2.18 29.96
CA LEU A 185 12.62 1.84 29.81
C LEU A 185 13.30 1.46 31.13
N ARG A 186 12.79 1.97 32.26
CA ARG A 186 13.27 1.57 33.59
C ARG A 186 12.82 0.16 33.93
N ASP A 187 11.61 -0.20 33.53
CA ASP A 187 10.93 -1.42 33.95
C ASP A 187 11.10 -2.57 32.91
N ASN A 188 12.21 -2.60 32.15
CA ASN A 188 12.57 -3.61 31.12
C ASN A 188 11.99 -3.44 29.70
N MET A 189 11.71 -2.22 29.25
CA MET A 189 11.15 -1.90 27.92
C MET A 189 9.76 -2.49 27.67
N GLN A 190 8.94 -2.65 28.71
CA GLN A 190 7.54 -3.05 28.57
C GLN A 190 6.70 -1.81 28.25
N ILE A 191 6.36 -1.64 26.97
CA ILE A 191 5.64 -0.46 26.48
C ILE A 191 4.15 -0.75 26.46
N GLU A 192 3.35 0.02 27.20
CA GLU A 192 1.90 0.03 27.02
C GLU A 192 1.53 0.71 25.71
N TRP A 193 1.36 -0.09 24.65
CA TRP A 193 1.33 0.41 23.29
C TRP A 193 0.18 1.39 23.00
N TYR A 194 -1.00 1.13 23.55
CA TYR A 194 -2.15 2.03 23.44
C TYR A 194 -1.85 3.44 24.00
N LYS A 195 -1.15 3.54 25.13
CA LYS A 195 -0.77 4.83 25.72
C LYS A 195 0.28 5.54 24.87
N PHE A 196 1.25 4.78 24.34
CA PHE A 196 2.25 5.33 23.42
C PHE A 196 1.62 5.85 22.13
N GLU A 197 0.75 5.07 21.50
CA GLU A 197 0.08 5.43 20.25
C GLU A 197 -0.74 6.71 20.42
N LYS A 198 -1.52 6.79 21.52
CA LYS A 198 -2.25 8.00 21.88
C LYS A 198 -1.32 9.20 22.05
N MET A 199 -0.23 9.05 22.81
CA MET A 199 0.77 10.09 23.02
C MET A 199 1.47 10.51 21.71
N ALA A 200 1.80 9.58 20.83
CA ALA A 200 2.44 9.84 19.55
C ALA A 200 1.50 10.61 18.62
N ASN A 201 0.22 10.22 18.57
CA ASN A 201 -0.82 10.91 17.83
C ASN A 201 -1.08 12.34 18.35
N GLU A 202 -1.02 12.55 19.66
CA GLU A 202 -1.22 13.87 20.27
C GLU A 202 0.00 14.80 20.08
N ASN A 203 1.21 14.30 20.29
CA ASN A 203 2.41 15.15 20.41
C ASN A 203 3.28 15.21 19.16
N VAL A 204 3.18 14.22 18.26
CA VAL A 204 4.04 14.13 17.06
C VAL A 204 3.23 14.18 15.79
N PHE A 205 2.14 13.41 15.70
CA PHE A 205 1.24 13.44 14.54
C PHE A 205 0.04 14.39 14.71
N GLY A 206 0.15 15.34 15.65
CA GLY A 206 -0.94 16.18 16.18
C GLY A 206 -2.10 16.40 15.20
N HIS A 207 -3.32 16.09 15.67
CA HIS A 207 -4.58 16.16 14.91
C HIS A 207 -4.42 16.03 13.39
N TYR A 208 -4.02 14.83 12.94
CA TYR A 208 -4.35 14.40 11.58
C TYR A 208 -5.88 14.29 11.49
N HIS A 209 -6.55 15.43 11.33
CA HIS A 209 -7.99 15.46 11.13
C HIS A 209 -8.24 14.80 9.78
N ALA A 210 -8.90 13.64 9.81
CA ALA A 210 -9.73 13.24 8.68
C ALA A 210 -10.69 14.42 8.45
N LEU A 211 -10.47 15.18 7.38
CA LEU A 211 -11.35 16.28 7.02
C LEU A 211 -12.78 15.72 6.88
N PRO A 212 -13.78 16.31 7.55
CA PRO A 212 -15.15 16.14 7.12
C PRO A 212 -15.24 16.62 5.67
N MET A 213 -15.81 15.79 4.78
CA MET A 213 -15.99 16.03 3.34
C MET A 213 -16.74 17.33 2.99
N SER A 214 -17.19 18.11 3.97
CA SER A 214 -18.00 19.31 3.82
C SER A 214 -17.20 20.60 3.59
N SER A 215 -15.87 20.57 3.59
CA SER A 215 -15.04 21.74 3.28
C SER A 215 -13.65 21.36 2.73
N PHE A 216 -13.46 21.49 1.43
CA PHE A 216 -12.13 21.67 0.85
C PHE A 216 -11.82 23.16 0.76
N PRO A 217 -10.68 23.59 1.30
CA PRO A 217 -10.27 24.96 1.11
C PRO A 217 -9.97 25.26 -0.36
N GLY A 218 -10.31 26.46 -0.80
CA GLY A 218 -10.07 26.94 -2.16
C GLY A 218 -8.60 27.27 -2.44
N TYR A 219 -7.64 26.41 -2.09
CA TYR A 219 -6.23 26.65 -2.33
C TYR A 219 -5.84 26.27 -3.75
N ALA A 220 -5.68 27.27 -4.63
CA ALA A 220 -4.78 27.14 -5.77
C ALA A 220 -3.37 27.57 -5.33
N ILE A 221 -2.71 26.78 -4.48
CA ILE A 221 -1.29 27.04 -4.19
C ILE A 221 -0.52 26.78 -5.49
N ASN A 222 -0.01 27.86 -6.08
CA ASN A 222 1.19 27.96 -6.91
C ASN A 222 1.38 27.09 -8.17
N LEU A 223 0.40 26.31 -8.61
CA LEU A 223 0.70 25.18 -9.51
C LEU A 223 0.18 25.29 -10.96
N GLY A 224 -0.35 26.45 -11.39
CA GLY A 224 -0.68 26.75 -12.80
C GLY A 224 0.25 27.78 -13.46
N ARG A 225 0.29 27.81 -14.80
CA ARG A 225 0.90 28.87 -15.63
C ARG A 225 0.17 30.20 -15.42
N PHE A 226 -1.15 30.15 -15.26
CA PHE A 226 -1.97 31.31 -14.97
C PHE A 226 -2.32 31.35 -13.47
N SER A 227 -2.11 32.52 -12.88
CA SER A 227 -2.36 32.76 -11.46
C SER A 227 -3.86 32.91 -11.19
N CYS A 228 -4.36 32.36 -10.09
CA CYS A 228 -5.68 32.65 -9.55
C CYS A 228 -5.54 33.60 -8.32
N PRO A 229 -6.31 34.70 -8.21
CA PRO A 229 -6.33 35.63 -7.08
C PRO A 229 -6.75 35.00 -5.76
N SER A 230 -7.15 33.72 -5.74
CA SER A 230 -7.24 32.95 -4.50
C SER A 230 -5.94 32.96 -3.69
N LYS A 231 -4.79 33.29 -4.31
CA LYS A 231 -3.50 33.50 -3.63
C LYS A 231 -3.45 34.70 -2.68
N LEU A 232 -4.41 35.63 -2.76
CA LEU A 232 -4.53 36.77 -1.85
C LEU A 232 -5.48 36.49 -0.68
N PHE A 233 -6.12 35.31 -0.66
CA PHE A 233 -7.13 34.94 0.33
C PHE A 233 -6.95 33.50 0.85
N PHE A 234 -7.54 33.19 1.99
CA PHE A 234 -7.63 31.85 2.57
C PHE A 234 -9.09 31.62 2.96
N ASN A 235 -9.81 30.74 2.27
CA ASN A 235 -11.25 30.51 2.49
C ASN A 235 -12.11 31.80 2.52
N ALA A 236 -11.79 32.79 1.67
CA ALA A 236 -12.34 34.17 1.63
C ALA A 236 -11.78 35.18 2.63
N GLU A 237 -10.93 34.80 3.56
CA GLU A 237 -10.25 35.78 4.42
C GLU A 237 -9.01 36.37 3.72
N PRO A 238 -8.82 37.70 3.73
CA PRO A 238 -7.64 38.32 3.11
C PRO A 238 -6.34 37.86 3.79
N LEU A 239 -5.28 37.76 3.00
CA LEU A 239 -3.93 37.42 3.45
C LEU A 239 -3.05 38.65 3.72
N TRP A 240 -3.49 39.85 3.33
CA TRP A 240 -2.81 41.09 3.67
C TRP A 240 -3.33 41.70 4.98
N THR A 241 -2.60 42.65 5.55
CA THR A 241 -3.08 43.46 6.69
C THR A 241 -3.41 44.89 6.28
N LYS A 242 -4.24 45.57 7.09
CA LYS A 242 -4.79 46.89 6.77
C LYS A 242 -3.75 48.00 6.55
N ASP A 243 -2.54 47.79 7.02
CA ASP A 243 -1.43 48.73 6.91
C ASP A 243 -0.96 48.97 5.48
N ILE A 244 -1.24 48.06 4.55
CA ILE A 244 -0.86 48.20 3.14
C ILE A 244 -1.96 48.76 2.24
N GLU A 245 -3.18 48.90 2.74
CA GLU A 245 -4.34 49.30 1.95
C GLU A 245 -4.25 50.77 1.52
N ASN A 246 -4.53 51.01 0.23
CA ASN A 246 -4.51 52.30 -0.45
C ASN A 246 -3.16 53.03 -0.36
N LYS A 247 -2.05 52.28 -0.29
CA LYS A 247 -0.69 52.82 -0.26
C LYS A 247 0.13 52.33 -1.44
N ARG A 248 1.10 53.15 -1.85
CA ARG A 248 2.17 52.74 -2.77
C ARG A 248 3.20 51.96 -1.99
N ILE A 249 3.35 50.69 -2.33
CA ILE A 249 4.20 49.77 -1.61
C ILE A 249 4.98 48.93 -2.60
N ASN A 250 6.24 48.67 -2.26
CA ASN A 250 7.08 47.79 -3.05
C ASN A 250 6.44 46.39 -3.14
N ILE A 251 6.36 45.86 -4.36
CA ILE A 251 5.71 44.58 -4.62
C ILE A 251 6.29 43.45 -3.74
N THR A 252 7.59 43.48 -3.46
CA THR A 252 8.29 42.50 -2.60
C THR A 252 7.77 42.50 -1.17
N THR A 253 7.40 43.66 -0.64
CA THR A 253 6.83 43.80 0.70
C THR A 253 5.43 43.19 0.77
N VAL A 254 4.57 43.51 -0.19
CA VAL A 254 3.20 42.95 -0.30
C VAL A 254 3.25 41.42 -0.34
N MET A 255 4.17 40.86 -1.11
CA MET A 255 4.33 39.41 -1.27
C MET A 255 4.80 38.70 -0.01
N ASN A 256 5.82 39.24 0.68
CA ASN A 256 6.33 38.65 1.91
C ASN A 256 5.23 38.57 2.97
N GLN A 257 4.39 39.59 3.04
CA GLN A 257 3.26 39.65 3.96
C GLN A 257 2.19 38.60 3.64
N ILE A 258 1.76 38.51 2.37
CA ILE A 258 0.79 37.50 1.92
C ILE A 258 1.32 36.09 2.22
N LYS A 259 2.59 35.82 1.91
CA LYS A 259 3.23 34.52 2.17
C LYS A 259 3.24 34.20 3.67
N GLN A 260 3.69 35.12 4.52
CA GLN A 260 3.72 34.92 5.97
C GLN A 260 2.32 34.68 6.56
N SER A 261 1.31 35.40 6.06
CA SER A 261 -0.08 35.22 6.49
C SER A 261 -0.63 33.86 6.04
N LEU A 262 -0.31 33.44 4.82
CA LEU A 262 -0.71 32.13 4.29
C LEU A 262 -0.05 30.99 5.08
N ASP A 263 1.27 31.07 5.29
CA ASP A 263 2.01 30.08 6.06
C ASP A 263 1.43 29.94 7.48
N ARG A 264 1.09 31.08 8.12
CA ARG A 264 0.43 31.09 9.42
C ARG A 264 -0.95 30.43 9.38
N LYS A 265 -1.82 30.83 8.45
CA LYS A 265 -3.18 30.25 8.36
C LYS A 265 -3.17 28.78 7.99
N LEU A 266 -2.26 28.35 7.11
CA LEU A 266 -2.05 26.94 6.81
C LEU A 266 -1.60 26.17 8.05
N HIS A 267 -0.68 26.72 8.83
CA HIS A 267 -0.24 26.10 10.08
C HIS A 267 -1.34 26.09 11.15
N ASP A 268 -2.10 27.17 11.29
CA ASP A 268 -3.22 27.26 12.24
C ASP A 268 -4.34 26.26 11.87
N HIS A 269 -4.57 26.03 10.58
CA HIS A 269 -5.65 25.17 10.07
C HIS A 269 -5.25 23.70 9.93
N TYR A 270 -4.01 23.42 9.53
CA TYR A 270 -3.51 22.06 9.26
C TYR A 270 -2.45 21.57 10.26
N GLY A 271 -2.02 22.40 11.20
CA GLY A 271 -0.96 22.05 12.15
C GLY A 271 0.35 21.70 11.44
N ASN A 272 0.90 20.52 11.76
CA ASN A 272 2.10 19.99 11.09
C ASN A 272 1.78 19.27 9.77
N ALA A 273 0.51 19.16 9.37
CA ALA A 273 0.05 18.49 8.15
C ALA A 273 -0.12 19.45 6.96
N VAL A 274 0.58 20.59 6.95
CA VAL A 274 0.51 21.58 5.86
C VAL A 274 0.81 20.90 4.52
N PRO A 275 -0.09 21.03 3.51
CA PRO A 275 0.16 20.48 2.18
C PRO A 275 1.46 21.04 1.57
N ASN A 276 2.35 20.15 1.15
CA ASN A 276 3.59 20.50 0.46
C ASN A 276 3.58 20.01 -0.99
N SER A 277 4.60 20.36 -1.78
CA SER A 277 4.70 19.98 -3.21
C SER A 277 4.71 18.47 -3.48
N SER A 278 4.97 17.65 -2.46
CA SER A 278 4.90 16.19 -2.50
C SER A 278 3.55 15.61 -2.05
N SER A 279 2.62 16.43 -1.55
CA SER A 279 1.32 15.97 -1.08
C SER A 279 0.34 15.61 -2.21
N ALA A 280 -0.54 14.65 -1.94
CA ALA A 280 -1.67 14.27 -2.78
C ALA A 280 -2.55 15.46 -3.16
N HIS A 281 -2.80 16.34 -2.19
CA HIS A 281 -3.59 17.55 -2.35
C HIS A 281 -2.95 18.52 -3.35
N CYS A 282 -1.67 18.84 -3.20
CA CYS A 282 -0.98 19.70 -4.16
C CYS A 282 -0.90 19.07 -5.56
N LEU A 283 -0.69 17.76 -5.67
CA LEU A 283 -0.69 17.05 -6.96
C LEU A 283 -2.04 17.16 -7.67
N LEU A 284 -3.15 16.99 -6.95
CA LEU A 284 -4.49 17.10 -7.50
C LEU A 284 -4.71 18.48 -8.13
N HIS A 285 -4.43 19.54 -7.36
CA HIS A 285 -4.60 20.91 -7.83
C HIS A 285 -3.66 21.26 -8.99
N SER A 286 -2.39 20.82 -8.97
CA SER A 286 -1.46 21.05 -10.07
C SER A 286 -1.92 20.38 -11.37
N THR A 287 -2.34 19.12 -11.25
CA THR A 287 -2.75 18.30 -12.40
C THR A 287 -3.98 18.90 -13.08
N VAL A 288 -4.99 19.28 -12.29
CA VAL A 288 -6.19 19.92 -12.82
C VAL A 288 -5.85 21.24 -13.50
N ALA A 289 -5.07 22.10 -12.85
CA ALA A 289 -4.68 23.38 -13.44
C ALA A 289 -3.93 23.21 -14.77
N GLU A 290 -2.91 22.35 -14.81
CA GLU A 290 -2.10 22.11 -16.01
C GLU A 290 -2.96 21.61 -17.19
N ILE A 291 -3.86 20.65 -16.94
CA ILE A 291 -4.73 20.10 -17.99
C ILE A 291 -5.73 21.13 -18.49
N LEU A 292 -6.36 21.88 -17.59
CA LEU A 292 -7.37 22.86 -17.99
C LEU A 292 -6.75 24.05 -18.71
N GLU A 293 -5.56 24.48 -18.32
CA GLU A 293 -4.84 25.56 -19.00
C GLU A 293 -4.35 25.15 -20.40
N ASP A 294 -3.82 23.93 -20.54
CA ASP A 294 -3.20 23.51 -21.79
C ASP A 294 -4.20 22.92 -22.80
N LYS A 295 -5.20 22.15 -22.33
CA LYS A 295 -6.16 21.46 -23.21
C LYS A 295 -7.53 22.12 -23.30
N TYR A 296 -7.95 22.83 -22.25
CA TYR A 296 -9.30 23.42 -22.15
C TYR A 296 -9.29 24.93 -21.84
N PRO A 297 -8.49 25.75 -22.56
CA PRO A 297 -8.25 27.14 -22.21
C PRO A 297 -9.49 28.04 -22.32
N HIS A 298 -10.47 27.66 -23.12
CA HIS A 298 -11.64 28.48 -23.45
C HIS A 298 -12.97 27.98 -22.88
N ASP A 299 -13.03 26.75 -22.36
CA ASP A 299 -14.26 26.19 -21.82
C ASP A 299 -14.76 26.96 -20.58
N GLU A 300 -16.06 26.99 -20.31
CA GLU A 300 -16.59 27.69 -19.12
C GLU A 300 -17.39 26.77 -18.18
N SER A 301 -17.60 25.51 -18.57
CA SER A 301 -18.34 24.50 -17.81
C SER A 301 -17.60 23.16 -17.81
N ILE A 302 -17.83 22.38 -16.77
CA ILE A 302 -17.25 21.04 -16.64
C ILE A 302 -17.76 20.13 -17.76
N ASN A 303 -16.87 19.31 -18.31
CA ASN A 303 -17.22 18.27 -19.26
C ASN A 303 -16.51 16.94 -18.90
N ASP A 304 -17.07 15.83 -19.39
CA ASP A 304 -16.59 14.49 -19.03
C ASP A 304 -15.16 14.21 -19.53
N TYR A 305 -14.70 14.87 -20.60
CA TYR A 305 -13.33 14.72 -21.11
C TYR A 305 -12.28 15.37 -20.19
N MET A 306 -12.59 16.54 -19.60
CA MET A 306 -11.73 17.17 -18.59
C MET A 306 -11.51 16.24 -17.40
N ILE A 307 -12.58 15.61 -16.92
CA ILE A 307 -12.54 14.66 -15.81
C ILE A 307 -11.67 13.47 -16.20
N LEU A 308 -11.88 12.91 -17.39
CA LEU A 308 -11.12 11.78 -17.90
C LEU A 308 -9.62 12.07 -18.00
N ASP A 309 -9.24 13.19 -18.60
CA ASP A 309 -7.84 13.58 -18.75
C ASP A 309 -7.15 13.79 -17.39
N CYS A 310 -7.84 14.43 -16.44
CA CYS A 310 -7.34 14.58 -15.07
C CYS A 310 -7.13 13.23 -14.38
N MET A 311 -8.10 12.32 -14.52
CA MET A 311 -8.00 10.99 -13.92
C MET A 311 -6.86 10.16 -14.51
N ILE A 312 -6.68 10.20 -15.83
CA ILE A 312 -5.56 9.53 -16.51
C ILE A 312 -4.24 10.06 -15.96
N HIS A 313 -4.09 11.38 -15.83
CA HIS A 313 -2.83 11.98 -15.38
C HIS A 313 -2.54 11.64 -13.90
N ILE A 314 -3.54 11.69 -13.02
CA ILE A 314 -3.39 11.26 -11.62
C ILE A 314 -3.01 9.78 -11.56
N GLY A 315 -3.64 8.94 -12.40
CA GLY A 315 -3.33 7.52 -12.55
C GLY A 315 -1.83 7.24 -12.77
N ARG A 316 -1.16 8.06 -13.58
CA ARG A 316 0.27 7.91 -13.95
C ARG A 316 1.26 8.05 -12.78
N THR A 317 0.81 8.55 -11.63
CA THR A 317 1.70 8.83 -10.51
C THR A 317 1.96 7.61 -9.60
N ALA A 318 1.32 6.47 -9.87
CA ALA A 318 1.52 5.18 -9.18
C ALA A 318 1.51 5.27 -7.64
N GLY A 319 0.67 6.13 -7.06
CA GLY A 319 0.51 6.27 -5.60
C GLY A 319 1.66 6.97 -4.89
N ARG A 320 2.67 7.45 -5.63
CA ARG A 320 3.90 8.03 -5.07
C ARG A 320 3.72 9.28 -4.21
N LYS A 321 2.52 9.87 -4.20
CA LYS A 321 2.21 11.11 -3.50
C LYS A 321 1.09 10.97 -2.45
N GLY A 322 0.79 9.75 -2.00
CA GLY A 322 -0.20 9.45 -0.95
C GLY A 322 -1.40 8.65 -1.46
N ASN A 323 -2.51 8.63 -0.71
CA ASN A 323 -3.73 7.89 -1.08
C ASN A 323 -4.57 8.63 -2.16
N ILE A 324 -3.93 8.92 -3.28
CA ILE A 324 -4.51 9.58 -4.46
C ILE A 324 -5.44 8.67 -5.26
N TYR A 325 -5.72 7.48 -4.76
CA TYR A 325 -6.64 6.53 -5.37
C TYR A 325 -7.86 6.22 -4.52
N GLY A 326 -7.97 6.79 -3.33
CA GLY A 326 -9.11 6.54 -2.46
C GLY A 326 -10.45 6.93 -3.11
N ASP A 327 -11.53 6.33 -2.62
CA ASP A 327 -12.91 6.50 -3.10
C ASP A 327 -13.40 7.97 -3.13
N HIS A 328 -12.68 8.89 -2.52
CA HIS A 328 -12.99 10.32 -2.48
C HIS A 328 -12.35 11.12 -3.63
N ILE A 329 -11.38 10.55 -4.36
CA ILE A 329 -10.58 11.28 -5.34
C ILE A 329 -11.39 11.69 -6.57
N PHE A 330 -12.26 10.81 -7.07
CA PHE A 330 -13.10 11.12 -8.23
C PHE A 330 -14.02 12.34 -7.97
N PRO A 331 -14.78 12.40 -6.86
CA PRO A 331 -15.47 13.63 -6.45
C PRO A 331 -14.54 14.83 -6.29
N CYS A 332 -13.35 14.66 -5.70
CA CYS A 332 -12.39 15.76 -5.52
C CYS A 332 -11.92 16.34 -6.85
N VAL A 333 -11.65 15.52 -7.87
CA VAL A 333 -11.27 15.97 -9.22
C VAL A 333 -12.37 16.83 -9.85
N ILE A 334 -13.61 16.35 -9.81
CA ILE A 334 -14.78 17.05 -10.34
C ILE A 334 -14.94 18.42 -9.68
N LEU A 335 -14.90 18.44 -8.35
CA LEU A 335 -15.03 19.68 -7.58
C LEU A 335 -13.88 20.64 -7.82
N THR A 336 -12.66 20.13 -7.95
CA THR A 336 -11.48 20.95 -8.25
C THR A 336 -11.58 21.59 -9.65
N ILE A 337 -12.05 20.84 -10.65
CA ILE A 337 -12.34 21.36 -12.00
C ILE A 337 -13.40 22.46 -11.94
N GLU A 338 -14.51 22.20 -11.26
CA GLU A 338 -15.61 23.16 -11.14
C GLU A 338 -15.17 24.44 -10.44
N HIS A 339 -14.41 24.33 -9.34
CA HIS A 339 -13.83 25.48 -8.64
C HIS A 339 -12.92 26.29 -9.56
N TYR A 340 -12.06 25.63 -10.34
CA TYR A 340 -11.17 26.30 -11.31
C TYR A 340 -11.97 27.07 -12.38
N LEU A 341 -13.04 26.48 -12.91
CA LEU A 341 -13.87 27.08 -13.95
C LEU A 341 -14.77 28.22 -13.46
N ILE A 342 -15.37 28.09 -12.27
CA ILE A 342 -16.11 29.18 -11.60
C ILE A 342 -15.18 30.37 -11.41
N PHE A 343 -13.98 30.08 -10.92
CA PHE A 343 -12.98 31.10 -10.72
C PHE A 343 -12.65 31.83 -12.04
N ARG A 344 -12.28 31.11 -13.11
CA ARG A 344 -12.01 31.66 -14.45
C ARG A 344 -13.12 32.60 -14.95
N ARG A 345 -14.39 32.24 -14.71
CA ARG A 345 -15.56 33.07 -15.08
C ARG A 345 -15.65 34.39 -14.29
N THR A 346 -15.30 34.37 -13.00
CA THR A 346 -15.40 35.56 -12.14
C THR A 346 -14.31 36.61 -12.39
N THR A 347 -13.17 36.18 -12.95
CA THR A 347 -11.98 37.01 -13.20
C THR A 347 -11.70 37.27 -14.68
N LYS A 348 -12.75 37.32 -15.51
CA LYS A 348 -12.67 37.60 -16.96
C LYS A 348 -11.57 38.60 -17.31
N ASN A 349 -10.57 38.12 -18.07
CA ASN A 349 -9.46 38.84 -18.71
C ASN A 349 -8.46 39.54 -17.79
N MET A 350 -7.18 39.09 -17.81
CA MET A 350 -6.00 39.95 -17.99
C MET A 350 -4.69 39.14 -17.85
N ALA A 351 -4.32 38.41 -18.90
CA ALA A 351 -2.92 38.12 -19.19
C ALA A 351 -2.79 37.99 -20.72
N LYS A 352 -2.14 38.98 -21.35
CA LYS A 352 -1.64 38.79 -22.72
C LYS A 352 -0.53 37.76 -22.63
N LEU A 353 -0.74 36.62 -23.29
CA LEU A 353 0.24 35.55 -23.46
C LEU A 353 1.44 36.08 -24.25
N ASP A 354 2.64 36.04 -23.64
CA ASP A 354 3.93 35.71 -24.30
C ASP A 354 5.13 36.07 -23.39
N ASP A 355 5.19 35.49 -22.19
CA ASP A 355 6.44 35.57 -21.43
C ASP A 355 6.71 34.25 -20.67
N GLU A 356 7.68 33.47 -21.17
CA GLU A 356 8.19 32.27 -20.51
C GLU A 356 8.62 32.54 -19.05
N ARG A 357 8.94 33.81 -18.71
CA ARG A 357 9.34 34.23 -17.36
C ARG A 357 8.19 34.20 -16.34
N LEU A 358 6.93 34.32 -16.77
CA LEU A 358 5.75 34.24 -15.89
C LEU A 358 5.62 32.87 -15.21
N SER A 359 6.18 31.82 -15.82
CA SER A 359 6.06 30.45 -15.30
C SER A 359 6.92 30.17 -14.06
N ARG A 360 8.02 30.90 -13.82
CA ARG A 360 9.08 30.49 -12.89
C ARG A 360 9.17 31.26 -11.57
N SER A 361 8.66 32.48 -11.47
CA SER A 361 8.81 33.28 -10.25
C SER A 361 7.46 33.76 -9.70
N TYR A 362 7.21 33.39 -8.44
CA TYR A 362 6.06 33.82 -7.63
C TYR A 362 5.84 35.33 -7.72
N GLN A 363 6.93 36.09 -7.84
CA GLN A 363 6.88 37.53 -7.87
C GLN A 363 6.19 38.11 -9.10
N TYR A 364 6.42 37.50 -10.26
CA TYR A 364 5.81 37.92 -11.50
C TYR A 364 4.33 37.51 -11.54
N LYS A 365 3.97 36.36 -10.95
CA LYS A 365 2.58 35.90 -10.88
C LYS A 365 1.72 36.83 -10.01
N THR A 366 2.18 37.16 -8.80
CA THR A 366 1.45 38.10 -7.93
C THR A 366 1.41 39.51 -8.50
N LYS A 367 2.50 40.01 -9.10
CA LYS A 367 2.52 41.30 -9.78
C LYS A 367 1.51 41.37 -10.93
N ALA A 368 1.52 40.38 -11.83
CA ALA A 368 0.61 40.32 -12.96
C ALA A 368 -0.85 40.34 -12.52
N GLU A 369 -1.16 39.64 -11.43
CA GLU A 369 -2.50 39.52 -10.86
C GLU A 369 -3.04 40.81 -10.24
N LEU A 370 -2.19 41.56 -9.54
CA LEU A 370 -2.58 42.85 -8.99
C LEU A 370 -2.78 43.89 -10.10
N ILE A 371 -1.90 43.91 -11.12
CA ILE A 371 -2.07 44.75 -12.32
C ILE A 371 -3.34 44.37 -13.08
N ALA A 372 -3.60 43.07 -13.24
CA ALA A 372 -4.82 42.54 -13.86
C ALA A 372 -6.10 42.95 -13.13
N SER A 373 -6.01 43.14 -11.81
CA SER A 373 -7.11 43.65 -11.00
C SER A 373 -7.30 45.17 -11.15
N GLY A 374 -6.51 45.84 -11.99
CA GLY A 374 -6.60 47.27 -12.27
C GLY A 374 -5.82 48.15 -11.28
N MET A 375 -4.87 47.58 -10.52
CA MET A 375 -3.99 48.36 -9.64
C MET A 375 -2.90 49.06 -10.45
N GLU A 376 -2.57 50.30 -10.08
CA GLU A 376 -1.52 51.08 -10.73
C GLU A 376 -0.14 50.57 -10.29
N TYR A 377 0.74 50.28 -11.26
CA TYR A 377 2.09 49.81 -11.02
C TYR A 377 3.13 50.75 -11.64
N ASP A 378 4.19 51.02 -10.88
CA ASP A 378 5.32 51.84 -11.26
C ASP A 378 6.56 50.95 -11.47
N GLU A 379 6.99 50.87 -12.73
CA GLU A 379 8.13 50.05 -13.14
C GLU A 379 9.45 50.55 -12.56
N ASP A 380 9.66 51.86 -12.47
CA ASP A 380 10.92 52.46 -12.05
C ASP A 380 11.17 52.26 -10.54
N LYS A 381 10.10 52.29 -9.75
CA LYS A 381 10.17 52.12 -8.29
C LYS A 381 9.83 50.71 -7.82
N ASN A 382 9.34 49.87 -8.72
CA ASN A 382 8.82 48.53 -8.41
C ASN A 382 7.72 48.56 -7.32
N GLU A 383 6.89 49.59 -7.36
CA GLU A 383 5.82 49.85 -6.40
C GLU A 383 4.45 49.65 -7.05
N ILE A 384 3.49 49.20 -6.25
CA ILE A 384 2.09 49.13 -6.65
C ILE A 384 1.24 49.95 -5.69
N LEU A 385 0.25 50.67 -6.23
CA LEU A 385 -0.82 51.26 -5.42
C LEU A 385 -1.80 50.13 -5.06
N PHE A 386 -1.68 49.61 -3.84
CA PHE A 386 -2.45 48.45 -3.41
C PHE A 386 -3.87 48.87 -3.01
N GLU A 387 -4.85 48.67 -3.89
CA GLU A 387 -6.26 49.06 -3.68
C GLU A 387 -7.16 47.83 -3.54
N PRO A 388 -7.39 47.31 -2.31
CA PRO A 388 -8.16 46.09 -2.11
C PRO A 388 -9.59 46.15 -2.62
N SER A 389 -10.17 47.35 -2.76
CA SER A 389 -11.50 47.56 -3.35
C SER A 389 -11.61 47.06 -4.79
N LYS A 390 -10.48 46.93 -5.49
CA LYS A 390 -10.39 46.38 -6.86
C LYS A 390 -10.31 44.85 -6.88
N LEU A 391 -10.06 44.21 -5.74
CA LEU A 391 -10.05 42.75 -5.62
C LEU A 391 -11.47 42.24 -5.38
N LYS A 392 -11.83 41.14 -6.07
CA LYS A 392 -13.03 40.38 -5.75
C LYS A 392 -12.69 39.32 -4.72
N THR A 393 -13.38 39.31 -3.59
CA THR A 393 -13.30 38.20 -2.63
C THR A 393 -13.77 36.92 -3.31
N PRO A 394 -12.99 35.82 -3.28
CA PRO A 394 -13.45 34.56 -3.84
C PRO A 394 -14.67 34.06 -3.06
N HIS A 395 -15.70 33.62 -3.79
CA HIS A 395 -16.83 32.92 -3.17
C HIS A 395 -16.38 31.55 -2.69
N VAL A 396 -16.46 31.30 -1.37
CA VAL A 396 -16.35 29.94 -0.83
C VAL A 396 -17.63 29.21 -1.18
N ILE A 397 -17.53 28.24 -2.08
CA ILE A 397 -18.65 27.36 -2.40
C ILE A 397 -18.78 26.38 -1.24
N GLN A 398 -19.87 26.47 -0.50
CA GLN A 398 -20.24 25.41 0.44
C GLN A 398 -20.70 24.20 -0.34
N PHE A 399 -20.27 23.03 0.11
CA PHE A 399 -20.51 21.72 -0.49
C PHE A 399 -22.00 21.40 -0.52
N ASP A 400 -22.70 21.78 -1.59
CA ASP A 400 -23.99 21.18 -1.89
C ASP A 400 -23.84 20.18 -3.04
N THR A 401 -23.23 19.04 -2.72
CA THR A 401 -23.11 17.92 -3.65
C THR A 401 -24.42 17.12 -3.77
N SER A 402 -25.50 17.52 -3.08
CA SER A 402 -26.77 16.78 -3.09
C SER A 402 -27.39 16.73 -4.50
N ASN A 403 -27.06 17.71 -5.34
CA ASN A 403 -27.55 17.83 -6.71
C ASN A 403 -26.64 17.14 -7.75
N ILE A 404 -25.49 16.57 -7.36
CA ILE A 404 -24.53 15.94 -8.27
C ILE A 404 -24.59 14.43 -8.09
N ASP A 405 -25.14 13.72 -9.10
CA ASP A 405 -25.06 12.27 -9.16
C ASP A 405 -23.69 11.82 -9.71
N PHE A 406 -22.73 11.67 -8.79
CA PHE A 406 -21.38 11.20 -9.13
C PHE A 406 -21.37 9.84 -9.79
N ASN A 407 -22.36 8.97 -9.54
CA ASN A 407 -22.39 7.63 -10.15
C ASN A 407 -22.73 7.72 -11.64
N VAL A 408 -23.68 8.58 -12.01
CA VAL A 408 -24.02 8.82 -13.42
C VAL A 408 -22.83 9.40 -14.17
N ILE A 409 -22.17 10.43 -13.63
CA ILE A 409 -20.99 11.05 -14.24
C ILE A 409 -19.86 10.03 -14.39
N ARG A 410 -19.63 9.22 -13.34
CA ARG A 410 -18.62 8.15 -13.35
C ARG A 410 -18.85 7.14 -14.48
N LYS A 411 -20.09 6.67 -14.66
CA LYS A 411 -20.45 5.75 -15.75
C LYS A 411 -20.17 6.35 -17.12
N ARG A 412 -20.49 7.64 -17.34
CA ARG A 412 -20.21 8.32 -18.63
C ARG A 412 -18.72 8.45 -18.89
N VAL A 413 -17.93 8.87 -17.90
CA VAL A 413 -16.47 8.99 -18.00
C VAL A 413 -15.81 7.65 -18.32
N GLN A 414 -16.26 6.57 -17.66
CA GLN A 414 -15.80 5.20 -17.95
C GLN A 414 -16.12 4.79 -19.39
N GLN A 415 -17.34 5.04 -19.86
CA GLN A 415 -17.73 4.71 -21.23
C GLN A 415 -16.91 5.48 -22.27
N LEU A 416 -16.63 6.77 -22.03
CA LEU A 416 -15.77 7.58 -22.90
C LEU A 416 -14.37 7.01 -23.01
N TYR A 417 -13.79 6.53 -21.90
CA TYR A 417 -12.49 5.87 -21.92
C TYR A 417 -12.52 4.58 -22.76
N ILE A 418 -13.51 3.71 -22.55
CA ILE A 418 -13.68 2.47 -23.31
C ILE A 418 -13.78 2.77 -24.81
N ASN A 419 -14.61 3.73 -25.18
CA ASN A 419 -14.79 4.15 -26.58
C ASN A 419 -13.49 4.69 -27.20
N SER A 420 -12.68 5.44 -26.43
CA SER A 420 -11.40 5.96 -26.89
C SER A 420 -10.38 4.86 -27.23
N LYS A 421 -10.49 3.68 -26.60
CA LYS A 421 -9.63 2.51 -26.86
C LYS A 421 -10.12 1.68 -28.06
N GLN A 422 -11.43 1.62 -28.29
CA GLN A 422 -12.00 0.86 -29.42
C GLN A 422 -11.74 1.52 -30.79
N GLY A 423 -11.43 2.82 -30.83
CA GLY A 423 -11.12 3.54 -32.07
C GLY A 423 -9.68 3.42 -32.58
N SER A 424 -8.74 2.85 -31.81
CA SER A 424 -7.32 2.80 -32.19
C SER A 424 -6.95 1.53 -32.95
N ASN A 425 -7.39 1.42 -34.21
CA ASN A 425 -6.75 0.53 -35.19
C ASN A 425 -5.49 1.24 -35.74
N SER A 426 -4.32 1.10 -35.08
CA SER A 426 -3.04 1.09 -35.80
C SER A 426 -1.83 0.76 -34.92
N THR A 427 -1.05 -0.15 -35.47
CA THR A 427 0.40 -0.34 -35.30
C THR A 427 1.18 0.94 -35.00
N LYS A 428 1.61 1.12 -33.73
CA LYS A 428 2.86 1.82 -33.37
C LYS A 428 3.27 1.46 -31.95
N SER A 429 4.33 0.65 -31.85
CA SER A 429 5.19 0.57 -30.68
C SER A 429 5.83 1.94 -30.44
N GLN A 430 5.52 2.59 -29.31
CA GLN A 430 6.50 3.32 -28.49
C GLN A 430 5.90 3.86 -27.17
N THR A 431 6.35 3.21 -26.09
CA THR A 431 6.79 3.78 -24.79
C THR A 431 5.82 4.55 -23.89
N CYS A 432 5.63 3.93 -22.71
CA CYS A 432 5.28 4.48 -21.39
C CYS A 432 3.79 4.74 -21.12
N LEU A 433 3.20 3.81 -20.35
CA LEU A 433 1.90 3.85 -19.64
C LEU A 433 0.71 3.21 -20.38
N ASN A 434 0.68 1.87 -20.36
CA ASN A 434 -0.58 1.12 -20.36
C ASN A 434 -1.20 1.28 -18.96
N ILE A 435 -2.14 2.21 -18.79
CA ILE A 435 -3.09 2.15 -17.68
C ILE A 435 -4.31 1.43 -18.24
N GLU A 436 -4.68 0.30 -17.67
CA GLU A 436 -5.89 -0.45 -18.05
C GLU A 436 -7.03 -0.09 -17.09
N ILE A 437 -8.29 -0.24 -17.51
CA ILE A 437 -9.45 0.05 -16.63
C ILE A 437 -9.45 -0.83 -15.38
N SER A 438 -8.76 -1.97 -15.39
CA SER A 438 -8.48 -2.78 -14.20
C SER A 438 -7.81 -1.97 -13.08
N ASP A 439 -7.00 -0.95 -13.40
CA ASP A 439 -6.40 -0.01 -12.45
C ASP A 439 -7.41 0.99 -11.86
N PHE A 440 -8.58 1.13 -12.49
CA PHE A 440 -9.72 1.92 -11.99
C PHE A 440 -10.75 1.07 -11.21
N ILE A 441 -10.67 -0.26 -11.29
CA ILE A 441 -11.63 -1.18 -10.66
C ILE A 441 -11.19 -1.55 -9.22
N GLU A 442 -9.94 -1.33 -8.83
CA GLU A 442 -9.44 -1.68 -7.49
C GLU A 442 -9.80 -0.70 -6.36
N PHE A 443 -10.63 0.32 -6.61
CA PHE A 443 -11.06 1.27 -5.59
C PHE A 443 -12.55 1.14 -5.31
N GLY A 444 -12.87 0.19 -4.46
CA GLY A 444 -13.71 0.46 -3.30
C GLY A 444 -15.21 0.79 -3.45
N TYR A 445 -15.90 0.63 -4.59
CA TYR A 445 -17.33 0.95 -4.66
C TYR A 445 -18.30 -0.24 -4.71
N ASN A 446 -19.41 -0.09 -3.97
CA ASN A 446 -20.65 -0.86 -4.12
C ASN A 446 -21.36 -0.42 -5.40
N MET A 447 -21.04 -1.04 -6.54
CA MET A 447 -21.88 -0.95 -7.73
C MET A 447 -23.01 -1.97 -7.63
N ASP A 448 -24.23 -1.60 -8.03
CA ASP A 448 -25.30 -2.60 -8.19
C ASP A 448 -24.86 -3.59 -9.27
N VAL A 449 -24.82 -4.88 -8.91
CA VAL A 449 -24.46 -5.97 -9.81
C VAL A 449 -25.21 -5.87 -11.13
N LYS A 450 -26.47 -5.41 -11.11
CA LYS A 450 -27.30 -5.26 -12.32
C LYS A 450 -26.65 -4.38 -13.39
N ASP A 451 -25.94 -3.33 -12.98
CA ASP A 451 -25.29 -2.39 -13.89
C ASP A 451 -23.97 -2.95 -14.49
N LEU A 452 -23.39 -3.96 -13.85
CA LEU A 452 -22.13 -4.58 -14.26
C LEU A 452 -22.30 -5.84 -15.12
N LEU A 453 -23.50 -6.42 -15.14
CA LEU A 453 -23.74 -7.71 -15.80
C LEU A 453 -23.38 -7.72 -17.29
N SER A 454 -23.64 -6.63 -18.02
CA SER A 454 -23.32 -6.55 -19.45
C SER A 454 -21.81 -6.55 -19.67
N ALA A 455 -21.06 -5.74 -18.91
CA ALA A 455 -19.61 -5.68 -18.99
C ALA A 455 -18.97 -7.00 -18.57
N TRP A 456 -19.44 -7.62 -17.49
CA TRP A 456 -18.97 -8.92 -17.04
C TRP A 456 -19.27 -10.04 -18.04
N THR A 457 -20.44 -9.99 -18.69
CA THR A 457 -20.77 -10.95 -19.75
C THR A 457 -19.79 -10.82 -20.90
N GLN A 458 -19.54 -9.59 -21.36
CA GLN A 458 -18.59 -9.34 -22.45
C GLN A 458 -17.18 -9.81 -22.10
N GLU A 459 -16.73 -9.55 -20.88
CA GLU A 459 -15.42 -10.00 -20.42
C GLU A 459 -15.34 -11.53 -20.35
N GLN A 460 -16.40 -12.21 -19.92
CA GLN A 460 -16.44 -13.68 -19.95
C GLN A 460 -16.35 -14.24 -21.37
N GLU A 461 -16.93 -13.58 -22.37
CA GLU A 461 -16.77 -13.97 -23.78
C GLU A 461 -15.32 -13.81 -24.24
N ASN A 462 -14.65 -12.72 -23.85
CA ASN A 462 -13.23 -12.49 -24.14
C ASN A 462 -12.34 -13.59 -23.50
N ILE A 463 -12.58 -13.88 -22.22
CA ILE A 463 -11.88 -14.95 -21.50
C ILE A 463 -12.12 -16.31 -22.17
N ALA A 464 -13.36 -16.62 -22.55
CA ALA A 464 -13.70 -17.88 -23.20
C ALA A 464 -12.96 -18.06 -24.53
N SER A 465 -12.89 -17.00 -25.35
CA SER A 465 -12.13 -17.03 -26.61
C SER A 465 -10.61 -17.14 -26.44
N SER A 466 -10.07 -16.70 -25.30
CA SER A 466 -8.65 -16.79 -24.96
C SER A 466 -8.27 -18.07 -24.21
N THR A 467 -9.27 -18.91 -23.88
CA THR A 467 -9.07 -20.13 -23.10
C THR A 467 -8.54 -21.27 -23.98
N ILE A 468 -7.44 -21.89 -23.57
CA ILE A 468 -6.78 -23.00 -24.28
C ILE A 468 -6.96 -24.28 -23.45
N THR A 469 -7.56 -25.33 -24.01
CA THR A 469 -7.83 -26.60 -23.27
C THR A 469 -7.56 -27.86 -24.09
N ASP A 470 -7.10 -27.72 -25.32
CA ASP A 470 -6.80 -28.78 -26.27
C ASP A 470 -5.33 -29.22 -26.23
N VAL A 471 -4.46 -28.43 -25.61
CA VAL A 471 -3.03 -28.72 -25.46
C VAL A 471 -2.54 -28.41 -24.04
N ASP A 472 -1.63 -29.24 -23.55
CA ASP A 472 -0.92 -29.00 -22.29
C ASP A 472 0.25 -28.04 -22.52
N GLN A 473 0.24 -26.89 -21.85
CA GLN A 473 1.37 -25.95 -21.80
C GLN A 473 1.91 -25.85 -20.37
N ILE A 474 2.25 -27.00 -19.81
CA ILE A 474 2.79 -27.15 -18.46
C ILE A 474 4.31 -27.33 -18.57
N ALA A 475 5.08 -26.49 -17.89
CA ALA A 475 6.53 -26.64 -17.83
C ALA A 475 6.92 -28.01 -17.26
N GLN A 476 7.95 -28.66 -17.80
CA GLN A 476 8.42 -29.96 -17.36
C GLN A 476 9.84 -29.87 -16.75
N PRO A 477 10.16 -30.68 -15.74
CA PRO A 477 9.28 -31.62 -15.03
C PRO A 477 8.24 -30.88 -14.15
N LEU A 478 7.04 -31.44 -13.99
CA LEU A 478 6.04 -30.92 -13.05
C LEU A 478 6.54 -31.06 -11.62
N LYS A 479 6.86 -29.93 -10.98
CA LYS A 479 7.48 -29.86 -9.65
C LYS A 479 6.59 -29.21 -8.61
N TYR A 480 5.89 -28.14 -8.97
CA TYR A 480 5.03 -27.42 -8.01
C TYR A 480 3.61 -27.29 -8.50
N ILE A 481 2.65 -27.60 -7.63
CA ILE A 481 1.22 -27.35 -7.84
C ILE A 481 0.66 -26.54 -6.67
N ALA A 482 -0.43 -25.82 -6.87
CA ALA A 482 -1.05 -25.07 -5.78
C ALA A 482 -2.57 -25.19 -5.76
N GLY A 483 -3.14 -25.03 -4.57
CA GLY A 483 -4.57 -24.83 -4.35
C GLY A 483 -4.86 -23.43 -3.84
N LEU A 484 -6.04 -22.90 -4.18
CA LEU A 484 -6.51 -21.57 -3.78
C LEU A 484 -7.91 -21.66 -3.15
N ASP A 485 -8.15 -20.85 -2.12
CA ASP A 485 -9.46 -20.72 -1.48
C ASP A 485 -9.66 -19.34 -0.81
N ILE A 486 -10.91 -18.92 -0.60
CA ILE A 486 -11.28 -17.71 0.15
C ILE A 486 -12.33 -18.02 1.22
N SER A 487 -12.00 -17.71 2.47
CA SER A 487 -12.91 -17.82 3.61
C SER A 487 -13.38 -16.45 4.10
N PHE A 488 -14.63 -16.35 4.53
CA PHE A 488 -15.27 -15.10 4.94
C PHE A 488 -15.46 -15.03 6.47
N VAL A 489 -15.31 -13.83 7.03
CA VAL A 489 -15.76 -13.52 8.40
C VAL A 489 -17.29 -13.46 8.38
N LYS A 490 -17.96 -14.16 9.29
CA LYS A 490 -19.43 -14.31 9.27
C LYS A 490 -20.22 -13.01 9.44
N THR A 491 -19.60 -11.96 9.99
CA THR A 491 -20.28 -10.74 10.47
C THR A 491 -20.07 -9.52 9.58
N ASN A 492 -19.19 -9.58 8.57
CA ASN A 492 -18.87 -8.45 7.69
C ASN A 492 -18.27 -8.93 6.36
N ASP A 493 -17.86 -7.99 5.51
CA ASP A 493 -17.31 -8.27 4.18
C ASP A 493 -15.81 -8.66 4.20
N LYS A 494 -15.20 -8.81 5.39
CA LYS A 494 -13.80 -9.25 5.48
C LYS A 494 -13.68 -10.73 5.12
N ALA A 495 -12.61 -11.05 4.42
CA ALA A 495 -12.26 -12.40 4.05
C ALA A 495 -10.74 -12.60 4.13
N VAL A 496 -10.32 -13.86 4.09
CA VAL A 496 -8.93 -14.25 3.89
C VAL A 496 -8.87 -15.20 2.72
N ALA A 497 -8.08 -14.84 1.72
CA ALA A 497 -7.72 -15.73 0.64
C ALA A 497 -6.43 -16.47 0.99
N SER A 498 -6.29 -17.74 0.61
CA SER A 498 -5.07 -18.52 0.85
C SER A 498 -4.64 -19.34 -0.36
N MET A 499 -3.31 -19.45 -0.56
CA MET A 499 -2.63 -20.35 -1.49
C MET A 499 -1.77 -21.32 -0.72
N VAL A 500 -1.83 -22.60 -1.09
CA VAL A 500 -0.93 -23.62 -0.58
C VAL A 500 -0.24 -24.29 -1.73
N ILE A 501 1.09 -24.28 -1.72
CA ILE A 501 1.95 -24.84 -2.77
C ILE A 501 2.53 -26.16 -2.27
N PHE A 502 2.44 -27.17 -3.13
CA PHE A 502 2.94 -28.51 -2.90
C PHE A 502 4.09 -28.82 -3.84
N ASP A 503 5.07 -29.54 -3.34
CA ASP A 503 5.98 -30.30 -4.20
C ASP A 503 5.22 -31.51 -4.75
N TYR A 504 5.17 -31.64 -6.07
CA TYR A 504 4.32 -32.61 -6.76
C TYR A 504 4.83 -34.05 -6.62
N GLU A 505 6.14 -34.23 -6.47
CA GLU A 505 6.74 -35.56 -6.33
C GLU A 505 6.52 -36.14 -4.92
N THR A 506 6.70 -35.29 -3.91
CA THR A 506 6.60 -35.68 -2.49
C THR A 506 5.22 -35.48 -1.89
N LEU A 507 4.38 -34.63 -2.51
CA LEU A 507 3.10 -34.14 -1.98
C LEU A 507 3.22 -33.44 -0.62
N GLU A 508 4.40 -32.89 -0.31
CA GLU A 508 4.63 -32.06 0.88
C GLU A 508 4.29 -30.59 0.60
N ILE A 509 3.76 -29.91 1.62
CA ILE A 509 3.51 -28.46 1.54
C ILE A 509 4.84 -27.72 1.63
N VAL A 510 5.20 -26.98 0.58
CA VAL A 510 6.43 -26.20 0.50
C VAL A 510 6.22 -24.70 0.73
N ALA A 511 4.99 -24.20 0.54
CA ALA A 511 4.66 -22.81 0.88
C ALA A 511 3.18 -22.63 1.24
N LYS A 512 2.93 -21.64 2.09
CA LYS A 512 1.59 -21.18 2.50
C LYS A 512 1.55 -19.67 2.42
N ILE A 513 0.57 -19.12 1.73
CA ILE A 513 0.41 -17.68 1.53
C ILE A 513 -1.03 -17.33 1.87
N SER A 514 -1.25 -16.29 2.65
CA SER A 514 -2.59 -15.80 3.00
C SER A 514 -2.65 -14.29 2.87
N VAL A 515 -3.78 -13.79 2.37
CA VAL A 515 -4.01 -12.37 2.13
C VAL A 515 -5.36 -11.99 2.73
N ASN A 516 -5.35 -11.01 3.64
CA ASN A 516 -6.59 -10.40 4.13
C ASN A 516 -7.19 -9.54 3.01
N CYS A 517 -8.46 -9.75 2.71
CA CYS A 517 -9.19 -9.00 1.69
C CYS A 517 -10.55 -8.53 2.21
N ASN A 518 -11.14 -7.56 1.50
CA ASN A 518 -12.48 -7.06 1.77
C ASN A 518 -13.33 -7.25 0.51
N MET A 519 -14.33 -8.13 0.59
CA MET A 519 -15.05 -8.66 -0.55
C MET A 519 -16.33 -7.87 -0.80
N LYS A 520 -16.19 -6.75 -1.52
CA LYS A 520 -17.31 -5.84 -1.81
C LYS A 520 -18.27 -6.34 -2.89
N ILE A 521 -17.83 -7.26 -3.75
CA ILE A 521 -18.67 -7.84 -4.81
C ILE A 521 -19.49 -9.00 -4.20
N PRO A 522 -20.84 -8.95 -4.25
CA PRO A 522 -21.66 -10.04 -3.74
C PRO A 522 -21.60 -11.27 -4.66
N TYR A 523 -21.86 -12.44 -4.10
CA TYR A 523 -21.93 -13.67 -4.89
C TYR A 523 -23.08 -13.62 -5.90
N LYS A 524 -22.77 -13.80 -7.18
CA LYS A 524 -23.73 -13.98 -8.27
C LYS A 524 -23.36 -15.24 -9.03
N ALA A 525 -24.27 -16.21 -9.06
CA ALA A 525 -24.08 -17.45 -9.81
C ALA A 525 -23.74 -17.14 -11.28
N GLY A 526 -22.70 -17.77 -11.80
CA GLY A 526 -22.16 -17.52 -13.15
C GLY A 526 -21.17 -16.36 -13.25
N TYR A 527 -20.87 -15.64 -12.16
CA TYR A 527 -19.95 -14.49 -12.13
C TYR A 527 -18.96 -14.52 -10.96
N LEU A 528 -18.73 -15.69 -10.36
CA LEU A 528 -17.82 -15.87 -9.22
C LEU A 528 -16.41 -15.31 -9.50
N ALA A 529 -15.92 -15.45 -10.73
CA ALA A 529 -14.60 -15.00 -11.12
C ALA A 529 -14.35 -13.51 -10.84
N PHE A 530 -15.33 -12.63 -11.10
CA PHE A 530 -15.20 -11.20 -10.83
C PHE A 530 -15.06 -10.88 -9.34
N ARG A 531 -15.59 -11.77 -8.49
CA ARG A 531 -15.48 -11.65 -7.04
C ARG A 531 -14.11 -12.08 -6.55
N GLU A 532 -13.57 -13.20 -7.06
CA GLU A 532 -12.42 -13.88 -6.43
C GLU A 532 -11.10 -13.78 -7.23
N ALA A 533 -11.17 -13.74 -8.57
CA ALA A 533 -9.97 -13.70 -9.42
C ALA A 533 -9.06 -12.50 -9.14
N PRO A 534 -9.56 -11.26 -8.88
CA PRO A 534 -8.69 -10.14 -8.53
C PRO A 534 -7.86 -10.41 -7.27
N VAL A 535 -8.47 -11.05 -6.26
CA VAL A 535 -7.79 -11.40 -5.01
C VAL A 535 -6.74 -12.48 -5.25
N PHE A 536 -7.04 -13.48 -6.08
CA PHE A 536 -6.07 -14.50 -6.44
C PHE A 536 -4.92 -13.97 -7.29
N MET A 537 -5.16 -13.01 -8.20
CA MET A 537 -4.09 -12.34 -8.95
C MET A 537 -3.16 -11.58 -8.02
N LYS A 538 -3.72 -10.84 -7.06
CA LYS A 538 -2.92 -10.16 -6.01
C LYS A 538 -2.08 -11.14 -5.20
N MET A 539 -2.62 -12.32 -4.90
CA MET A 539 -1.92 -13.37 -4.19
C MET A 539 -0.81 -14.01 -5.02
N LEU A 540 -1.02 -14.16 -6.33
CA LEU A 540 0.00 -14.63 -7.25
C LEU A 540 1.16 -13.62 -7.34
N ASP A 541 0.88 -12.31 -7.41
CA ASP A 541 1.93 -11.28 -7.34
C ASP A 541 2.78 -11.44 -6.07
N ILE A 542 2.12 -11.64 -4.92
CA ILE A 542 2.78 -11.85 -3.63
C ILE A 542 3.63 -13.13 -3.65
N GLN A 543 3.10 -14.23 -4.21
CA GLN A 543 3.86 -15.47 -4.40
C GLN A 543 5.13 -15.24 -5.22
N GLN A 544 5.00 -14.57 -6.37
CA GLN A 544 6.12 -14.28 -7.27
C GLN A 544 7.14 -13.33 -6.62
N GLU A 545 6.70 -12.37 -5.82
CA GLU A 545 7.58 -11.44 -5.12
C GLU A 545 8.38 -12.12 -4.00
N HIS A 546 7.71 -12.96 -3.19
CA HIS A 546 8.27 -13.51 -1.95
C HIS A 546 8.93 -14.88 -2.12
N CYS A 547 8.43 -15.70 -3.04
CA CYS A 547 8.93 -17.06 -3.27
C CYS A 547 8.93 -17.42 -4.77
N PRO A 548 9.63 -16.64 -5.62
CA PRO A 548 9.63 -16.87 -7.08
C PRO A 548 10.14 -18.27 -7.47
N HIS A 549 11.01 -18.86 -6.64
CA HIS A 549 11.56 -20.20 -6.83
C HIS A 549 10.55 -21.33 -6.56
N LEU A 550 9.38 -21.02 -5.98
CA LEU A 550 8.27 -21.93 -5.71
C LEU A 550 7.04 -21.60 -6.55
N THR A 551 7.23 -21.08 -7.76
CA THR A 551 6.10 -20.74 -8.66
C THR A 551 5.37 -22.01 -9.09
N PRO A 552 4.05 -22.12 -8.85
CA PRO A 552 3.28 -23.30 -9.24
C PRO A 552 3.17 -23.37 -10.76
N GLN A 553 3.36 -24.57 -11.29
CA GLN A 553 3.19 -24.86 -12.72
C GLN A 553 1.74 -25.20 -13.07
N VAL A 554 0.96 -25.65 -12.09
CA VAL A 554 -0.48 -25.90 -12.22
C VAL A 554 -1.21 -25.44 -10.97
N ILE A 555 -2.34 -24.76 -11.14
CA ILE A 555 -3.19 -24.30 -10.04
C ILE A 555 -4.56 -24.98 -10.10
N LEU A 556 -4.96 -25.56 -8.96
CA LEU A 556 -6.25 -26.20 -8.74
C LEU A 556 -7.17 -25.21 -8.02
N MET A 557 -8.36 -24.97 -8.57
CA MET A 557 -9.28 -23.97 -8.02
C MET A 557 -10.62 -24.59 -7.60
N ASP A 558 -11.15 -24.19 -6.44
CA ASP A 558 -12.51 -24.57 -6.01
C ASP A 558 -13.54 -23.83 -6.86
N GLY A 559 -14.01 -24.51 -7.90
CA GLY A 559 -14.91 -23.92 -8.90
C GLY A 559 -14.73 -24.56 -10.27
N ASN A 560 -15.38 -23.99 -11.28
CA ASN A 560 -15.36 -24.54 -12.63
C ASN A 560 -14.36 -23.81 -13.54
N GLY A 561 -13.87 -24.50 -14.57
CA GLY A 561 -13.21 -23.92 -15.74
C GLY A 561 -14.21 -23.77 -16.89
N VAL A 562 -14.01 -24.52 -17.98
CA VAL A 562 -14.87 -24.50 -19.16
C VAL A 562 -16.26 -25.12 -18.92
N TRP A 563 -16.46 -25.83 -17.81
CA TRP A 563 -17.77 -26.29 -17.35
C TRP A 563 -18.56 -25.13 -16.73
N HIS A 564 -18.88 -24.15 -17.56
CA HIS A 564 -19.52 -22.90 -17.18
C HIS A 564 -20.44 -22.45 -18.32
N PRO A 565 -21.60 -21.81 -18.04
CA PRO A 565 -22.55 -21.39 -19.08
C PRO A 565 -21.93 -20.53 -20.21
N ARG A 566 -20.83 -19.85 -19.92
CA ARG A 566 -20.06 -19.02 -20.87
C ARG A 566 -18.64 -19.54 -21.11
N ARG A 567 -18.32 -20.77 -20.73
CA ARG A 567 -16.97 -21.37 -20.81
C ARG A 567 -15.85 -20.60 -20.06
N ALA A 568 -16.21 -19.62 -19.23
CA ALA A 568 -15.31 -18.75 -18.48
C ALA A 568 -15.54 -18.83 -16.96
N GLY A 569 -15.45 -20.03 -16.40
CA GLY A 569 -15.45 -20.21 -14.94
C GLY A 569 -14.18 -19.64 -14.28
N ILE A 570 -14.12 -19.66 -12.95
CA ILE A 570 -12.99 -19.09 -12.19
C ILE A 570 -11.63 -19.65 -12.63
N ALA A 571 -11.52 -20.97 -12.90
CA ALA A 571 -10.26 -21.58 -13.31
C ALA A 571 -9.81 -21.12 -14.71
N SER A 572 -10.74 -20.93 -15.64
CA SER A 572 -10.44 -20.39 -16.97
C SER A 572 -10.09 -18.91 -16.90
N HIS A 573 -10.88 -18.14 -16.14
CA HIS A 573 -10.70 -16.70 -15.98
C HIS A 573 -9.35 -16.38 -15.34
N PHE A 574 -9.07 -16.95 -14.18
CA PHE A 574 -7.78 -16.77 -13.51
C PHE A 574 -6.62 -17.32 -14.35
N GLY A 575 -6.79 -18.47 -15.00
CA GLY A 575 -5.76 -19.06 -15.85
C GLY A 575 -5.38 -18.19 -17.05
N VAL A 576 -6.35 -17.57 -17.72
CA VAL A 576 -6.11 -16.61 -18.81
C VAL A 576 -5.38 -15.36 -18.29
N LEU A 577 -5.85 -14.78 -17.18
CA LEU A 577 -5.24 -13.57 -16.60
C LEU A 577 -3.81 -13.80 -16.09
N SER A 578 -3.57 -14.92 -15.40
CA SER A 578 -2.25 -15.27 -14.85
C SER A 578 -1.30 -15.85 -15.88
N GLY A 579 -1.83 -16.41 -16.98
CA GLY A 579 -1.09 -17.20 -17.95
C GLY A 579 -0.61 -18.57 -17.44
N ILE A 580 -0.99 -18.97 -16.22
CA ILE A 580 -0.61 -20.23 -15.57
C ILE A 580 -1.63 -21.32 -15.91
N PRO A 581 -1.19 -22.57 -16.18
CA PRO A 581 -2.10 -23.70 -16.32
C PRO A 581 -3.02 -23.90 -15.11
N CYS A 582 -4.33 -23.92 -15.34
CA CYS A 582 -5.33 -24.01 -14.27
C CYS A 582 -6.43 -25.02 -14.61
N PHE A 583 -6.96 -25.70 -13.60
CA PHE A 583 -8.20 -26.48 -13.75
C PHE A 583 -9.10 -26.35 -12.52
N GLY A 584 -10.40 -26.49 -12.77
CA GLY A 584 -11.43 -26.36 -11.76
C GLY A 584 -11.83 -27.70 -11.17
N VAL A 585 -12.02 -27.74 -9.85
CA VAL A 585 -12.61 -28.85 -9.12
C VAL A 585 -13.80 -28.30 -8.34
N SER A 586 -15.02 -28.61 -8.78
CA SER A 586 -16.24 -28.11 -8.16
C SER A 586 -16.98 -29.20 -7.39
N LYS A 587 -17.62 -28.81 -6.28
CA LYS A 587 -18.55 -29.67 -5.51
C LYS A 587 -19.99 -29.61 -6.04
N ASN A 588 -20.29 -28.59 -6.85
CA ASN A 588 -21.63 -28.29 -7.35
C ASN A 588 -21.64 -28.20 -8.87
N VAL A 589 -22.70 -28.71 -9.49
CA VAL A 589 -22.92 -28.62 -10.92
C VAL A 589 -23.57 -27.27 -11.22
N LEU A 590 -22.98 -26.50 -12.14
CA LEU A 590 -23.69 -25.40 -12.79
C LEU A 590 -24.53 -25.99 -13.92
N HIS A 591 -25.83 -25.72 -13.92
CA HIS A 591 -26.68 -26.10 -15.06
C HIS A 591 -26.13 -25.46 -16.33
N CYS A 592 -25.63 -26.30 -17.23
CA CYS A 592 -24.87 -25.88 -18.40
C CYS A 592 -25.09 -26.90 -19.50
N ASP A 593 -25.49 -26.43 -20.69
CA ASP A 593 -25.56 -27.26 -21.90
C ASP A 593 -26.39 -28.55 -21.70
N GLY A 594 -27.57 -28.42 -21.09
CA GLY A 594 -28.49 -29.53 -20.79
C GLY A 594 -28.12 -30.39 -19.58
N VAL A 595 -26.91 -30.23 -19.03
CA VAL A 595 -26.43 -31.06 -17.94
C VAL A 595 -26.90 -30.54 -16.59
N THR A 596 -27.72 -31.34 -15.90
CA THR A 596 -28.16 -31.11 -14.52
C THR A 596 -27.45 -32.03 -13.54
N ARG A 597 -27.63 -31.77 -12.24
CA ARG A 597 -27.10 -32.64 -11.19
C ARG A 597 -27.80 -34.00 -11.19
N GLU A 598 -29.12 -34.01 -11.34
CA GLU A 598 -29.93 -35.24 -11.37
C GLU A 598 -29.50 -36.15 -12.50
N HIS A 599 -29.27 -35.58 -13.70
CA HIS A 599 -28.78 -36.33 -14.86
C HIS A 599 -27.41 -36.98 -14.57
N LEU A 600 -26.51 -36.27 -13.89
CA LEU A 600 -25.19 -36.82 -13.53
C LEU A 600 -25.27 -37.88 -12.44
N GLU A 601 -26.18 -37.74 -11.49
CA GLU A 601 -26.40 -38.75 -10.45
C GLU A 601 -26.99 -40.05 -11.02
N GLU A 602 -27.75 -39.98 -12.11
CA GLU A 602 -28.24 -41.16 -12.84
C GLU A 602 -27.14 -41.85 -13.67
N LEU A 603 -26.23 -41.06 -14.27
CA LEU A 603 -25.14 -41.58 -15.09
C LEU A 603 -23.99 -42.17 -14.26
N LEU A 604 -23.77 -41.63 -13.06
CA LEU A 604 -22.75 -42.12 -12.14
C LEU A 604 -23.26 -43.38 -11.42
N THR A 605 -22.39 -44.39 -11.33
CA THR A 605 -22.66 -45.60 -10.55
C THR A 605 -21.82 -45.62 -9.26
N GLU A 606 -22.37 -46.18 -8.18
CA GLU A 606 -21.59 -46.54 -7.00
C GLU A 606 -20.71 -47.74 -7.35
N LYS A 607 -19.43 -47.70 -6.98
CA LYS A 607 -18.47 -48.73 -7.42
C LYS A 607 -17.92 -49.56 -6.27
N ALA A 608 -17.58 -50.81 -6.60
CA ALA A 608 -16.73 -51.71 -5.83
C ALA A 608 -15.28 -51.17 -5.69
N PRO A 609 -14.48 -51.66 -4.71
CA PRO A 609 -13.10 -51.22 -4.51
C PRO A 609 -12.21 -51.49 -5.74
N GLY A 610 -11.48 -50.47 -6.21
CA GLY A 610 -10.32 -50.64 -7.12
C GLY A 610 -10.52 -50.31 -8.60
N GLU A 611 -11.70 -49.86 -9.05
CA GLU A 611 -11.86 -49.40 -10.44
C GLU A 611 -12.08 -47.86 -10.54
N ASP A 612 -11.71 -47.24 -11.67
CA ASP A 612 -11.73 -45.78 -11.87
C ASP A 612 -13.18 -45.20 -11.90
N GLN A 613 -13.52 -44.29 -10.98
CA GLN A 613 -14.89 -43.77 -10.80
C GLN A 613 -15.11 -42.40 -11.44
N TYR A 614 -14.92 -42.28 -12.75
CA TYR A 614 -15.31 -41.06 -13.45
C TYR A 614 -15.97 -41.33 -14.79
N ILE A 615 -16.86 -40.42 -15.18
CA ILE A 615 -17.45 -40.37 -16.52
C ILE A 615 -17.08 -39.05 -17.17
N GLU A 616 -16.81 -39.08 -18.47
CA GLU A 616 -16.74 -37.87 -19.27
C GLU A 616 -18.16 -37.36 -19.53
N VAL A 617 -18.35 -36.06 -19.33
CA VAL A 617 -19.65 -35.41 -19.40
C VAL A 617 -19.67 -34.51 -20.61
N THR A 618 -20.55 -34.84 -21.54
CA THR A 618 -20.80 -34.11 -22.77
C THR A 618 -22.17 -33.46 -22.68
N GLY A 619 -22.25 -32.16 -22.99
CA GLY A 619 -23.53 -31.46 -23.02
C GLY A 619 -24.31 -31.70 -24.31
N ASP A 620 -25.54 -31.19 -24.37
CA ASP A 620 -26.46 -31.33 -25.50
C ASP A 620 -25.86 -30.83 -26.82
N SER A 621 -24.96 -29.84 -26.76
CA SER A 621 -24.23 -29.33 -27.93
C SER A 621 -23.21 -30.32 -28.52
N GLY A 622 -22.95 -31.45 -27.85
CA GLY A 622 -21.87 -32.38 -28.19
C GLY A 622 -20.49 -31.96 -27.67
N SER A 623 -20.40 -30.85 -26.93
CA SER A 623 -19.14 -30.37 -26.34
C SER A 623 -18.84 -31.06 -25.01
N VAL A 624 -17.62 -31.54 -24.84
CA VAL A 624 -17.14 -32.08 -23.55
C VAL A 624 -17.05 -30.94 -22.53
N LEU A 625 -17.75 -31.07 -21.40
CA LEU A 625 -17.75 -30.09 -20.31
C LEU A 625 -16.65 -30.40 -19.29
N GLY A 626 -16.44 -31.67 -18.99
CA GLY A 626 -15.51 -32.12 -17.96
C GLY A 626 -15.73 -33.57 -17.55
N LEU A 627 -15.26 -33.93 -16.35
CA LEU A 627 -15.43 -35.25 -15.77
C LEU A 627 -16.23 -35.16 -14.47
N ALA A 628 -17.18 -36.06 -14.28
CA ALA A 628 -17.79 -36.27 -12.98
C ALA A 628 -17.05 -37.43 -12.28
N TYR A 629 -16.43 -37.15 -11.14
CA TYR A 629 -15.58 -38.08 -10.41
C TYR A 629 -16.17 -38.39 -9.03
N ASN A 630 -16.45 -39.66 -8.77
CA ASN A 630 -16.91 -40.12 -7.46
C ASN A 630 -15.71 -40.49 -6.56
N VAL A 631 -15.23 -39.53 -5.79
CA VAL A 631 -14.01 -39.70 -4.96
C VAL A 631 -14.27 -40.60 -3.76
N THR A 632 -15.49 -40.61 -3.23
CA THR A 632 -15.82 -41.26 -1.94
C THR A 632 -16.51 -42.62 -2.09
N GLY A 633 -16.76 -43.08 -3.32
CA GLY A 633 -17.59 -44.24 -3.60
C GLY A 633 -19.09 -43.94 -3.67
N PHE A 634 -19.55 -42.80 -3.15
CA PHE A 634 -20.95 -42.37 -3.18
C PHE A 634 -21.22 -41.30 -4.24
N VAL A 635 -22.14 -41.59 -5.16
CA VAL A 635 -22.53 -40.74 -6.30
C VAL A 635 -22.88 -39.31 -5.87
N LYS A 636 -23.66 -39.17 -4.79
CA LYS A 636 -24.07 -37.87 -4.20
C LYS A 636 -22.92 -36.95 -3.75
N ASN A 637 -21.73 -37.51 -3.59
CA ASN A 637 -20.51 -36.83 -3.14
C ASN A 637 -19.48 -36.67 -4.26
N ALA A 638 -19.88 -36.86 -5.52
CA ALA A 638 -19.02 -36.60 -6.66
C ALA A 638 -18.48 -35.15 -6.67
N VAL A 639 -17.35 -34.99 -7.34
CA VAL A 639 -16.78 -33.70 -7.72
C VAL A 639 -16.69 -33.62 -9.23
N TYR A 640 -16.68 -32.41 -9.74
CA TYR A 640 -16.75 -32.13 -11.16
C TYR A 640 -15.47 -31.42 -11.58
N ILE A 641 -14.68 -32.08 -12.42
CA ILE A 641 -13.37 -31.63 -12.86
C ILE A 641 -13.53 -31.03 -14.25
N SER A 642 -13.02 -29.82 -14.47
CA SER A 642 -13.06 -29.19 -15.79
C SER A 642 -11.75 -28.46 -16.09
N ALA A 643 -11.30 -28.56 -17.34
CA ALA A 643 -10.13 -27.83 -17.80
C ALA A 643 -10.36 -26.32 -17.65
N GLY A 644 -9.35 -25.58 -17.20
CA GLY A 644 -9.40 -24.13 -17.01
C GLY A 644 -8.70 -23.43 -18.16
N HIS A 645 -7.37 -23.44 -18.17
CA HIS A 645 -6.52 -22.83 -19.19
C HIS A 645 -5.19 -23.57 -19.29
N LYS A 646 -4.62 -23.72 -20.50
CA LYS A 646 -3.32 -24.35 -20.81
C LYS A 646 -3.13 -25.78 -20.30
N ILE A 647 -4.23 -26.49 -20.08
CA ILE A 647 -4.25 -27.88 -19.61
C ILE A 647 -5.40 -28.63 -20.26
N THR A 648 -5.13 -29.86 -20.69
CA THR A 648 -6.15 -30.77 -21.22
C THR A 648 -6.97 -31.38 -20.09
N LEU A 649 -8.21 -31.77 -20.38
CA LEU A 649 -9.07 -32.44 -19.39
C LEU A 649 -8.44 -33.74 -18.87
N LYS A 650 -7.74 -34.47 -19.75
CA LYS A 650 -7.01 -35.70 -19.40
C LYS A 650 -5.92 -35.42 -18.35
N THR A 651 -5.03 -34.47 -18.64
CA THR A 651 -3.93 -34.12 -17.74
C THR A 651 -4.44 -33.52 -16.41
N ALA A 652 -5.51 -32.73 -16.44
CA ALA A 652 -6.18 -32.26 -15.23
C ALA A 652 -6.70 -33.44 -14.36
N CYS A 653 -7.27 -34.48 -14.98
CA CYS A 653 -7.72 -35.68 -14.28
C CYS A 653 -6.55 -36.46 -13.65
N ASP A 654 -5.47 -36.66 -14.41
CA ASP A 654 -4.30 -37.39 -13.94
C ASP A 654 -3.65 -36.68 -12.73
N ILE A 655 -3.48 -35.36 -12.80
CA ILE A 655 -3.01 -34.56 -11.66
C ILE A 655 -3.99 -34.67 -10.50
N PHE A 656 -5.30 -34.50 -10.73
CA PHE A 656 -6.29 -34.60 -9.67
C PHE A 656 -6.23 -35.95 -8.93
N LYS A 657 -6.16 -37.07 -9.66
CA LYS A 657 -6.05 -38.42 -9.09
C LYS A 657 -4.82 -38.56 -8.18
N SER A 658 -3.70 -37.95 -8.56
CA SER A 658 -2.45 -38.03 -7.77
C SER A 658 -2.51 -37.28 -6.44
N VAL A 659 -3.37 -36.24 -6.33
CA VAL A 659 -3.40 -35.33 -5.17
C VAL A 659 -4.70 -35.43 -4.36
N THR A 660 -5.60 -36.33 -4.75
CA THR A 660 -6.90 -36.50 -4.10
C THR A 660 -6.89 -37.65 -3.11
N GLN A 661 -7.04 -37.34 -1.82
CA GLN A 661 -7.21 -38.32 -0.74
C GLN A 661 -8.63 -38.28 -0.17
N TYR A 662 -9.31 -37.14 -0.33
CA TYR A 662 -10.64 -36.85 0.19
C TYR A 662 -11.48 -36.21 -0.92
N ARG A 663 -12.79 -36.03 -0.66
CA ARG A 663 -13.69 -35.35 -1.59
C ARG A 663 -13.11 -34.02 -2.09
N ASN A 664 -12.54 -33.21 -1.19
CA ASN A 664 -11.75 -32.05 -1.59
C ASN A 664 -10.30 -32.49 -1.74
N CYS A 665 -9.71 -32.31 -2.92
CA CYS A 665 -8.32 -32.66 -3.13
C CYS A 665 -7.40 -31.84 -2.23
N GLU A 666 -6.22 -32.40 -1.94
CA GLU A 666 -5.37 -31.92 -0.87
C GLU A 666 -4.93 -30.45 -1.02
N PRO A 667 -4.56 -29.95 -2.23
CA PRO A 667 -4.21 -28.54 -2.41
C PRO A 667 -5.34 -27.57 -2.07
N ILE A 668 -6.56 -27.83 -2.56
CA ILE A 668 -7.74 -26.98 -2.28
C ILE A 668 -8.13 -27.11 -0.80
N ARG A 669 -8.10 -28.34 -0.26
CA ARG A 669 -8.44 -28.61 1.15
C ARG A 669 -7.51 -27.87 2.11
N GLN A 670 -6.20 -27.85 1.85
CA GLN A 670 -5.25 -27.12 2.69
C GLN A 670 -5.40 -25.61 2.55
N ALA A 671 -5.74 -25.11 1.36
CA ALA A 671 -6.08 -23.70 1.19
C ALA A 671 -7.32 -23.29 1.99
N ASP A 672 -8.39 -24.11 1.99
CA ASP A 672 -9.61 -23.90 2.79
C ASP A 672 -9.35 -23.98 4.30
N LEU A 673 -8.52 -24.93 4.76
CA LEU A 673 -8.14 -24.99 6.17
C LEU A 673 -7.35 -23.75 6.61
N LEU A 674 -6.38 -23.33 5.79
CA LEU A 674 -5.55 -22.17 6.07
C LEU A 674 -6.38 -20.88 6.06
N SER A 675 -7.25 -20.70 5.07
CA SER A 675 -8.11 -19.51 4.95
C SER A 675 -9.03 -19.38 6.18
N ARG A 676 -9.62 -20.49 6.65
CA ARG A 676 -10.45 -20.52 7.87
C ARG A 676 -9.67 -20.25 9.15
N GLU A 677 -8.47 -20.84 9.28
CA GLU A 677 -7.60 -20.60 10.43
C GLU A 677 -7.25 -19.12 10.52
N MET A 678 -6.94 -18.48 9.38
CA MET A 678 -6.58 -17.07 9.33
C MET A 678 -7.78 -16.15 9.55
N VAL A 679 -8.97 -16.51 9.05
CA VAL A 679 -10.23 -15.81 9.38
C VAL A 679 -10.46 -15.80 10.89
N ALA A 680 -10.25 -16.91 11.59
CA ALA A 680 -10.42 -17.00 13.03
C ALA A 680 -9.46 -16.10 13.83
N LYS A 681 -8.35 -15.65 13.24
CA LYS A 681 -7.40 -14.71 13.87
C LYS A 681 -7.78 -13.24 13.67
N ILE A 682 -8.63 -12.94 12.69
CA ILE A 682 -9.05 -11.56 12.34
C ILE A 682 -10.52 -11.25 12.65
N ALA A 683 -11.30 -12.28 12.99
CA ALA A 683 -12.67 -12.19 13.51
C ALA A 683 -12.64 -11.89 15.01
#